data_AF-A0A5M5BW08-F1
#
_entry.id   AF-A0A5M5BW08-F1
#
_cell.length_a   1.000
_cell.length_b   1.000
_cell.length_c   1.000
_cell.angle_alpha   90.00
_cell.angle_beta   90.00
_cell.angle_gamma   90.00
#
_symmetry.space_group_name_H-M   'P 1'
#
loop_
_entity.id
_entity.type
_entity.pdbx_description
1 polymer ?
#
loop_
_entity_poly.entity_id
_entity_poly.type
_entity_poly.pdbx_seq_one_letter_code
_entity_poly.pdbx_strand_id
1 'polypeptide(L)'
;IQAYKGAKADIATARLTNEEVYDFLRDVSSRYSIGFWKPGAGIIHQVVLENYAFPGGMMVGTDSHTPNAGGLGMVAIGVGGADAVDVMTGMEWELKMPKIIGVRLIGKLSGWTSPKDVILKLAGILTVKGGTNAIIEYFGPGTESLSATGKATICNMGAEVGATTSLFPFDGRMATYLRATGRDCVVDWAESVGADLRADDIVTDEPSNYYDRVIEIDLSELEPYINGPFTPDAATPISEFAEKVLLNGYPRKMEVGLIGSCTNSSYQDLSRAASLAKQVTEKNLSVASPLIVNPGSEQIRATAERDGMIEAFERLGATIMANACGPCIGQWKRETDDPTRKNSIVTSFNRNFAKRADGNPNTYAFVASPELTMALTIAGDLCFNPLKDRLVNHNGEKVKLSEPVGDELPLKGFEQGNEGYIAPHGAKTEIRVKPDSQRLQLLTPFPAWDGQDLLNMPLLIKAQGKCTTDHISMAGPWLRFRGHLENISDNMLMGAVNAFNGETNRVWNRSTNTYGTVSGTAKMYKSEGIPSIVVAEENYGEGSSREHAAMEPRFLNVRVILAKSFARIHETNLKKQGMLALTFVDKADYDKIREHDLLSVSGLVHFAPGRNLTIVLHHEDGTKESFEVQHTYNVCCTSK
;
A
#
# COMPACT_ATOMS: atom_id res chain seq x y z
N ILE A 1 8.07 6.47 12.16
CA ILE A 1 8.63 7.83 12.38
C ILE A 1 7.57 8.82 11.88
N GLN A 2 7.10 9.72 12.74
CA GLN A 2 6.14 10.76 12.35
C GLN A 2 6.90 11.92 11.71
N ALA A 3 6.52 12.30 10.48
CA ALA A 3 7.05 13.47 9.80
C ALA A 3 6.48 14.75 10.43
N TYR A 4 7.35 15.70 10.77
CA TYR A 4 6.95 16.99 11.33
C TYR A 4 7.98 18.10 11.05
N LYS A 5 9.13 18.07 11.73
CA LYS A 5 10.12 19.17 11.71
C LYS A 5 11.34 18.89 10.84
N GLY A 6 11.42 17.70 10.25
CA GLY A 6 12.55 17.26 9.42
C GLY A 6 13.35 16.13 10.07
N ALA A 7 14.18 15.47 9.26
CA ALA A 7 14.78 14.17 9.55
C ALA A 7 15.43 14.06 10.93
N LYS A 8 16.30 14.99 11.29
CA LYS A 8 17.09 14.94 12.54
C LYS A 8 16.20 14.97 13.79
N ALA A 9 15.26 15.92 13.85
CA ALA A 9 14.36 16.08 14.99
C ALA A 9 13.35 14.93 15.08
N ASP A 10 12.83 14.50 13.92
CA ASP A 10 11.81 13.47 13.84
C ASP A 10 12.38 12.08 14.21
N ILE A 11 13.61 11.75 13.78
CA ILE A 11 14.29 10.50 14.17
C ILE A 11 14.58 10.49 15.68
N ALA A 12 15.09 11.60 16.23
CA ALA A 12 15.37 11.68 17.67
C ALA A 12 14.11 11.48 18.51
N THR A 13 13.02 12.14 18.12
CA THR A 13 11.71 11.99 18.76
C THR A 13 11.19 10.55 18.61
N ALA A 14 11.33 9.96 17.43
CA ALA A 14 10.87 8.60 17.18
C ALA A 14 11.63 7.55 18.00
N ARG A 15 12.95 7.73 18.20
CA ARG A 15 13.77 6.84 19.04
C ARG A 15 13.32 6.84 20.50
N LEU A 16 13.04 8.03 21.05
CA LEU A 16 12.53 8.15 22.42
C LEU A 16 11.10 7.59 22.55
N THR A 17 10.19 7.99 21.66
CA THR A 17 8.76 7.64 21.76
C THR A 17 8.44 6.19 21.42
N ASN A 18 9.34 5.48 20.73
CA ASN A 18 9.15 4.08 20.33
C ASN A 18 10.27 3.17 20.84
N GLU A 19 11.05 3.63 21.83
CA GLU A 19 12.17 2.89 22.43
C GLU A 19 11.77 1.45 22.77
N GLU A 20 10.68 1.27 23.53
CA GLU A 20 10.15 -0.04 23.92
C GLU A 20 9.93 -0.99 22.73
N VAL A 21 9.35 -0.48 21.64
CA VAL A 21 9.06 -1.30 20.46
C VAL A 21 10.33 -1.59 19.67
N TYR A 22 11.23 -0.61 19.54
CA TYR A 22 12.49 -0.78 18.82
C TYR A 22 13.43 -1.74 19.55
N ASP A 23 13.50 -1.66 20.87
CA ASP A 23 14.28 -2.59 21.70
C ASP A 23 13.71 -4.00 21.60
N PHE A 24 12.38 -4.17 21.71
CA PHE A 24 11.72 -5.46 21.51
C PHE A 24 12.07 -6.07 20.14
N LEU A 25 11.93 -5.31 19.06
CA LEU A 25 12.23 -5.80 17.71
C LEU A 25 13.71 -6.14 17.55
N ARG A 26 14.63 -5.30 18.02
CA ARG A 26 16.08 -5.57 18.00
C ARG A 26 16.40 -6.88 18.72
N ASP A 27 15.84 -7.07 19.91
CA ASP A 27 16.16 -8.19 20.78
C ASP A 27 15.57 -9.49 20.23
N VAL A 28 14.32 -9.46 19.72
CA VAL A 28 13.68 -10.58 19.01
C VAL A 28 14.47 -10.94 17.77
N SER A 29 14.85 -9.95 16.96
CA SER A 29 15.64 -10.16 15.75
C SER A 29 16.96 -10.87 16.06
N SER A 30 17.69 -10.39 17.07
CA SER A 30 18.95 -11.02 17.49
C SER A 30 18.77 -12.46 17.97
N ARG A 31 17.72 -12.72 18.78
CA ARG A 31 17.43 -14.07 19.32
C ARG A 31 17.07 -15.08 18.22
N TYR A 32 16.31 -14.66 17.21
CA TYR A 32 15.81 -15.56 16.15
C TYR A 32 16.63 -15.46 14.86
N SER A 33 17.86 -14.93 14.92
CA SER A 33 18.78 -14.85 13.78
C SER A 33 18.25 -14.03 12.58
N ILE A 34 17.54 -12.95 12.86
CA ILE A 34 16.96 -12.03 11.88
C ILE A 34 17.79 -10.75 11.86
N GLY A 35 18.13 -10.23 10.67
CA GLY A 35 18.79 -8.94 10.52
C GLY A 35 17.87 -7.78 10.93
N PHE A 36 18.42 -6.77 11.62
CA PHE A 36 17.64 -5.62 12.09
C PHE A 36 18.14 -4.31 11.48
N TRP A 37 17.26 -3.63 10.74
CA TRP A 37 17.52 -2.29 10.21
C TRP A 37 16.99 -1.22 11.17
N LYS A 38 17.87 -0.34 11.65
CA LYS A 38 17.54 0.70 12.64
C LYS A 38 16.56 1.75 12.10
N PRO A 39 15.83 2.44 13.00
CA PRO A 39 15.03 3.61 12.62
C PRO A 39 15.88 4.66 11.92
N GLY A 40 15.46 5.05 10.70
CA GLY A 40 16.15 5.99 9.83
C GLY A 40 17.03 5.35 8.75
N ALA A 41 17.23 4.03 8.78
CA ALA A 41 17.99 3.32 7.75
C ALA A 41 17.36 3.41 6.35
N GLY A 42 16.03 3.31 6.29
CA GLY A 42 15.29 3.38 5.04
C GLY A 42 13.92 2.74 5.11
N ILE A 43 13.18 2.89 4.03
CA ILE A 43 11.91 2.25 3.79
C ILE A 43 12.18 0.84 3.25
N ILE A 44 11.46 -0.14 3.81
CA ILE A 44 11.67 -1.58 3.56
C ILE A 44 11.92 -1.93 2.08
N HIS A 45 11.10 -1.43 1.16
CA HIS A 45 11.19 -1.79 -0.26
C HIS A 45 12.41 -1.22 -0.96
N GLN A 46 12.86 -0.03 -0.55
CA GLN A 46 14.08 0.58 -1.07
C GLN A 46 15.29 -0.19 -0.57
N VAL A 47 15.32 -0.50 0.73
CA VAL A 47 16.38 -1.32 1.34
C VAL A 47 16.42 -2.71 0.71
N VAL A 48 15.27 -3.32 0.42
CA VAL A 48 15.18 -4.60 -0.29
C VAL A 48 15.73 -4.52 -1.70
N LEU A 49 15.35 -3.50 -2.47
CA LEU A 49 15.85 -3.35 -3.83
C LEU A 49 17.38 -3.17 -3.87
N GLU A 50 17.92 -2.39 -2.93
CA GLU A 50 19.35 -2.08 -2.80
C GLU A 50 20.19 -3.27 -2.34
N ASN A 51 19.64 -4.17 -1.51
CA ASN A 51 20.44 -5.17 -0.79
C ASN A 51 20.01 -6.63 -0.99
N TYR A 52 18.73 -6.90 -1.22
CA TYR A 52 18.16 -8.26 -1.07
C TYR A 52 17.47 -8.80 -2.33
N ALA A 53 16.92 -7.95 -3.18
CA ALA A 53 16.24 -8.38 -4.39
C ALA A 53 17.24 -8.81 -5.47
N PHE A 54 16.94 -9.92 -6.14
CA PHE A 54 17.72 -10.44 -7.26
C PHE A 54 16.83 -11.26 -8.23
N PRO A 55 17.24 -11.38 -9.51
CA PRO A 55 16.50 -12.13 -10.52
C PRO A 55 16.31 -13.61 -10.16
N GLY A 56 15.09 -14.13 -10.32
CA GLY A 56 14.76 -15.53 -10.05
C GLY A 56 14.56 -15.85 -8.57
N GLY A 57 14.77 -14.89 -7.66
CA GLY A 57 14.45 -15.04 -6.26
C GLY A 57 12.94 -15.03 -6.00
N MET A 58 12.54 -15.55 -4.83
CA MET A 58 11.18 -15.48 -4.32
C MET A 58 11.18 -14.97 -2.88
N MET A 59 10.30 -14.01 -2.56
CA MET A 59 10.13 -13.53 -1.19
C MET A 59 8.67 -13.26 -0.85
N VAL A 60 8.37 -13.38 0.44
CA VAL A 60 7.17 -12.82 1.04
C VAL A 60 7.55 -11.67 1.97
N GLY A 61 6.75 -10.62 2.00
CA GLY A 61 6.96 -9.47 2.86
C GLY A 61 5.67 -9.06 3.53
N THR A 62 5.73 -8.69 4.81
CA THR A 62 4.54 -8.26 5.58
C THR A 62 4.09 -6.83 5.24
N ASP A 63 4.07 -6.50 3.95
CA ASP A 63 3.68 -5.22 3.39
C ASP A 63 3.14 -5.40 1.96
N SER A 64 2.12 -4.62 1.59
CA SER A 64 1.45 -4.72 0.28
C SER A 64 2.35 -4.34 -0.89
N HIS A 65 3.35 -3.49 -0.69
CA HIS A 65 4.22 -2.95 -1.74
C HIS A 65 5.50 -3.78 -1.93
N THR A 66 5.60 -4.95 -1.29
CA THR A 66 6.64 -5.96 -1.52
C THR A 66 6.88 -6.28 -3.01
N PRO A 67 5.86 -6.24 -3.91
CA PRO A 67 6.06 -6.36 -5.36
C PRO A 67 7.08 -5.41 -5.97
N ASN A 68 7.50 -4.34 -5.29
CA ASN A 68 8.60 -3.47 -5.71
C ASN A 68 9.85 -4.23 -6.18
N ALA A 69 10.20 -5.34 -5.54
CA ALA A 69 11.37 -6.16 -5.89
C ALA A 69 11.24 -6.87 -7.25
N GLY A 70 10.04 -6.96 -7.83
CA GLY A 70 9.83 -7.43 -9.21
C GLY A 70 10.50 -6.57 -10.27
N GLY A 71 10.88 -5.33 -9.93
CA GLY A 71 11.75 -4.49 -10.77
C GLY A 71 13.18 -5.03 -10.94
N LEU A 72 13.59 -6.00 -10.10
CA LEU A 72 14.83 -6.77 -10.23
C LEU A 72 14.56 -8.26 -10.52
N GLY A 73 13.44 -8.58 -11.18
CA GLY A 73 13.16 -9.95 -11.62
C GLY A 73 12.86 -10.94 -10.48
N MET A 74 12.49 -10.44 -9.31
CA MET A 74 12.16 -11.25 -8.14
C MET A 74 10.63 -11.42 -7.99
N VAL A 75 10.17 -12.65 -7.75
CA VAL A 75 8.76 -12.90 -7.39
C VAL A 75 8.55 -12.52 -5.92
N ALA A 76 8.05 -11.31 -5.69
CA ALA A 76 7.95 -10.73 -4.35
C ALA A 76 6.49 -10.43 -3.97
N ILE A 77 5.94 -11.12 -2.97
CA ILE A 77 4.50 -11.09 -2.67
C ILE A 77 4.23 -10.52 -1.27
N GLY A 78 3.29 -9.57 -1.19
CA GLY A 78 2.84 -9.03 0.10
C GLY A 78 1.94 -10.02 0.85
N VAL A 79 2.15 -10.21 2.15
CA VAL A 79 1.39 -11.15 3.00
C VAL A 79 1.05 -10.57 4.38
N GLY A 80 0.21 -11.24 5.15
CA GLY A 80 0.02 -10.96 6.57
C GLY A 80 1.16 -11.51 7.43
N GLY A 81 1.20 -11.15 8.72
CA GLY A 81 2.23 -11.62 9.64
C GLY A 81 2.20 -13.14 9.84
N ALA A 82 1.00 -13.73 9.95
CA ALA A 82 0.84 -15.18 10.07
C ALA A 82 1.48 -15.98 8.91
N ASP A 83 1.33 -15.54 7.66
CA ASP A 83 1.97 -16.19 6.50
C ASP A 83 3.50 -16.07 6.56
N ALA A 84 4.02 -14.94 7.03
CA ALA A 84 5.47 -14.79 7.23
C ALA A 84 5.99 -15.73 8.32
N VAL A 85 5.20 -15.96 9.39
CA VAL A 85 5.54 -16.92 10.44
C VAL A 85 5.60 -18.35 9.89
N ASP A 86 4.69 -18.75 9.00
CA ASP A 86 4.75 -20.07 8.35
C ASP A 86 6.11 -20.26 7.66
N VAL A 87 6.50 -19.33 6.78
CA VAL A 87 7.78 -19.41 6.05
C VAL A 87 8.96 -19.41 7.01
N MET A 88 8.94 -18.53 8.02
CA MET A 88 10.00 -18.45 9.04
C MET A 88 10.13 -19.71 9.89
N THR A 89 9.06 -20.50 10.04
CA THR A 89 9.05 -21.75 10.80
C THR A 89 9.25 -22.98 9.92
N GLY A 90 9.47 -22.80 8.61
CA GLY A 90 9.68 -23.88 7.66
C GLY A 90 8.39 -24.58 7.22
N MET A 91 7.22 -23.98 7.49
CA MET A 91 5.94 -24.44 6.97
C MET A 91 5.78 -24.04 5.50
N GLU A 92 5.02 -24.85 4.77
CA GLU A 92 4.64 -24.56 3.39
C GLU A 92 3.74 -23.32 3.34
N TRP A 93 4.08 -22.37 2.46
CA TRP A 93 3.24 -21.20 2.21
C TRP A 93 2.29 -21.48 1.05
N GLU A 94 0.98 -21.39 1.31
CA GLU A 94 -0.04 -21.63 0.30
C GLU A 94 -0.40 -20.34 -0.46
N LEU A 95 -0.42 -20.43 -1.79
CA LEU A 95 -0.89 -19.37 -2.66
C LEU A 95 -1.89 -19.95 -3.67
N LYS A 96 -3.06 -19.31 -3.81
CA LYS A 96 -3.98 -19.63 -4.90
C LYS A 96 -3.30 -19.35 -6.24
N MET A 97 -3.31 -20.33 -7.13
CA MET A 97 -2.68 -20.19 -8.45
C MET A 97 -3.15 -18.90 -9.14
N PRO A 98 -2.25 -17.92 -9.37
CA PRO A 98 -2.62 -16.68 -10.01
C PRO A 98 -2.88 -16.89 -11.50
N LYS A 99 -3.77 -16.08 -12.05
CA LYS A 99 -3.80 -15.79 -13.49
C LYS A 99 -2.57 -14.96 -13.89
N ILE A 100 -2.30 -14.82 -15.17
CA ILE A 100 -1.20 -14.00 -15.68
C ILE A 100 -1.74 -12.92 -16.63
N ILE A 101 -1.47 -11.66 -16.31
CA ILE A 101 -1.76 -10.51 -17.17
C ILE A 101 -0.45 -10.07 -17.81
N GLY A 102 -0.34 -10.24 -19.11
CA GLY A 102 0.80 -9.77 -19.90
C GLY A 102 0.64 -8.29 -20.26
N VAL A 103 1.60 -7.45 -19.90
CA VAL A 103 1.66 -6.04 -20.29
C VAL A 103 2.82 -5.83 -21.26
N ARG A 104 2.48 -5.73 -22.55
CA ARG A 104 3.43 -5.48 -23.62
C ARG A 104 3.79 -4.00 -23.67
N LEU A 105 5.05 -3.69 -23.41
CA LEU A 105 5.60 -2.35 -23.54
C LEU A 105 6.33 -2.22 -24.87
N ILE A 106 6.00 -1.19 -25.64
CA ILE A 106 6.67 -0.84 -26.89
C ILE A 106 7.16 0.60 -26.85
N GLY A 107 8.08 0.97 -27.74
CA GLY A 107 8.59 2.33 -27.79
C GLY A 107 9.50 2.69 -26.60
N LYS A 108 9.64 3.99 -26.31
CA LYS A 108 10.45 4.49 -25.19
C LYS A 108 9.87 5.76 -24.59
N LEU A 109 10.02 5.92 -23.28
CA LEU A 109 9.63 7.15 -22.58
C LEU A 109 10.45 8.35 -23.05
N SER A 110 9.85 9.54 -23.04
CA SER A 110 10.52 10.79 -23.42
C SER A 110 10.01 12.00 -22.65
N GLY A 111 10.86 13.03 -22.55
CA GLY A 111 10.54 14.32 -21.92
C GLY A 111 10.08 14.21 -20.46
N TRP A 112 8.83 14.62 -20.21
CA TRP A 112 8.22 14.64 -18.88
C TRP A 112 7.69 13.28 -18.42
N THR A 113 7.50 12.35 -19.36
CA THR A 113 6.95 11.03 -19.04
C THR A 113 7.99 10.18 -18.32
N SER A 114 7.53 9.43 -17.34
CA SER A 114 8.33 8.68 -16.38
C SER A 114 7.79 7.25 -16.21
N PRO A 115 8.55 6.33 -15.61
CA PRO A 115 8.06 4.99 -15.31
C PRO A 115 6.76 4.98 -14.48
N LYS A 116 6.57 6.00 -13.63
CA LYS A 116 5.35 6.18 -12.84
C LYS A 116 4.10 6.32 -13.71
N ASP A 117 4.21 6.97 -14.86
CA ASP A 117 3.05 7.19 -15.74
C ASP A 117 2.54 5.89 -16.38
N VAL A 118 3.41 4.91 -16.58
CA VAL A 118 3.04 3.58 -17.10
C VAL A 118 2.07 2.90 -16.15
N ILE A 119 2.40 2.87 -14.85
CA ILE A 119 1.53 2.22 -13.86
C ILE A 119 0.31 3.07 -13.50
N LEU A 120 0.38 4.41 -13.57
CA LEU A 120 -0.79 5.27 -13.42
C LEU A 120 -1.81 5.05 -14.55
N LYS A 121 -1.35 4.94 -15.81
CA LYS A 121 -2.20 4.57 -16.95
C LYS A 121 -2.76 3.15 -16.80
N LEU A 122 -1.92 2.18 -16.45
CA LEU A 122 -2.35 0.79 -16.26
C LEU A 122 -3.37 0.65 -15.13
N ALA A 123 -3.24 1.42 -14.05
CA ALA A 123 -4.23 1.46 -12.98
C ALA A 123 -5.60 1.95 -13.48
N GLY A 124 -5.64 2.93 -14.39
CA GLY A 124 -6.88 3.34 -15.06
C GLY A 124 -7.50 2.24 -15.94
N ILE A 125 -6.68 1.42 -16.61
CA ILE A 125 -7.13 0.32 -17.47
C ILE A 125 -7.67 -0.86 -16.64
N LEU A 126 -6.97 -1.21 -15.56
CA LEU A 126 -7.30 -2.37 -14.73
C LEU A 126 -8.31 -2.04 -13.64
N THR A 127 -8.41 -0.79 -13.21
CA THR A 127 -9.08 -0.37 -11.95
C THR A 127 -8.45 -1.01 -10.71
N VAL A 128 -8.91 -0.64 -9.52
CA VAL A 128 -8.43 -1.25 -8.25
C VAL A 128 -8.73 -2.75 -8.10
N LYS A 129 -9.46 -3.36 -9.04
CA LYS A 129 -9.88 -4.78 -8.98
C LYS A 129 -9.29 -5.65 -10.08
N GLY A 130 -8.81 -5.08 -11.18
CA GLY A 130 -8.51 -5.83 -12.41
C GLY A 130 -7.32 -6.78 -12.31
N GLY A 131 -6.45 -6.61 -11.32
CA GLY A 131 -5.32 -7.50 -11.02
C GLY A 131 -5.60 -8.56 -9.96
N THR A 132 -6.81 -8.60 -9.37
CA THR A 132 -7.11 -9.52 -8.26
C THR A 132 -6.84 -10.98 -8.65
N ASN A 133 -6.02 -11.68 -7.86
CA ASN A 133 -5.57 -13.05 -8.12
C ASN A 133 -4.83 -13.22 -9.47
N ALA A 134 -4.12 -12.18 -9.92
CA ALA A 134 -3.23 -12.26 -11.07
C ALA A 134 -1.82 -11.79 -10.73
N ILE A 135 -0.83 -12.28 -11.46
CA ILE A 135 0.50 -11.68 -11.57
C ILE A 135 0.50 -10.80 -12.83
N ILE A 136 1.06 -9.60 -12.72
CA ILE A 136 1.28 -8.73 -13.89
C ILE A 136 2.70 -8.96 -14.37
N GLU A 137 2.85 -9.49 -15.58
CA GLU A 137 4.14 -9.74 -16.20
C GLU A 137 4.36 -8.73 -17.33
N TYR A 138 5.43 -7.95 -17.23
CA TYR A 138 5.78 -6.96 -18.25
C TYR A 138 6.71 -7.58 -19.28
N PHE A 139 6.44 -7.37 -20.57
CA PHE A 139 7.25 -7.92 -21.65
C PHE A 139 7.33 -6.96 -22.85
N GLY A 140 8.10 -7.32 -23.87
CA GLY A 140 8.27 -6.53 -25.08
C GLY A 140 9.44 -5.53 -25.03
N PRO A 141 9.80 -4.94 -26.18
CA PRO A 141 11.04 -4.17 -26.35
C PRO A 141 11.11 -2.90 -25.50
N GLY A 142 9.96 -2.34 -25.11
CA GLY A 142 9.92 -1.16 -24.24
C GLY A 142 10.46 -1.43 -22.83
N THR A 143 10.51 -2.69 -22.38
CA THR A 143 11.01 -3.05 -21.05
C THR A 143 12.50 -2.71 -20.86
N GLU A 144 13.32 -2.86 -21.91
CA GLU A 144 14.77 -2.57 -21.89
C GLU A 144 15.08 -1.06 -21.86
N SER A 145 14.08 -0.23 -22.18
CA SER A 145 14.19 1.23 -22.12
C SER A 145 14.05 1.79 -20.69
N LEU A 146 13.61 0.95 -19.74
CA LEU A 146 13.32 1.35 -18.36
C LEU A 146 14.46 0.95 -17.43
N SER A 147 14.86 1.87 -16.55
CA SER A 147 15.81 1.59 -15.48
C SER A 147 15.28 0.55 -14.49
N ALA A 148 16.17 -0.11 -13.73
CA ALA A 148 15.76 -1.06 -12.70
C ALA A 148 14.84 -0.42 -11.63
N THR A 149 15.13 0.81 -11.22
CA THR A 149 14.31 1.56 -10.25
C THR A 149 12.98 2.04 -10.86
N GLY A 150 12.96 2.34 -12.16
CA GLY A 150 11.73 2.61 -12.90
C GLY A 150 10.82 1.39 -12.99
N LYS A 151 11.39 0.20 -13.25
CA LYS A 151 10.66 -1.07 -13.19
C LYS A 151 10.12 -1.33 -11.79
N ALA A 152 10.91 -1.07 -10.75
CA ALA A 152 10.47 -1.20 -9.35
C ALA A 152 9.30 -0.27 -9.03
N THR A 153 9.31 0.98 -9.51
CA THR A 153 8.18 1.92 -9.42
C THR A 153 6.89 1.31 -9.98
N ILE A 154 6.98 0.72 -11.17
CA ILE A 154 5.85 0.12 -11.86
C ILE A 154 5.33 -1.09 -11.07
N CYS A 155 6.21 -2.01 -10.65
CA CYS A 155 5.82 -3.19 -9.89
C CYS A 155 5.23 -2.84 -8.52
N ASN A 156 5.79 -1.83 -7.84
CA ASN A 156 5.30 -1.34 -6.54
C ASN A 156 3.82 -1.01 -6.59
N MET A 157 3.40 -0.21 -7.57
CA MET A 157 2.01 0.22 -7.72
C MET A 157 1.09 -0.82 -8.39
N GLY A 158 1.62 -1.95 -8.86
CA GLY A 158 0.81 -3.12 -9.21
C GLY A 158 -0.04 -3.62 -8.03
N ALA A 159 0.38 -3.34 -6.78
CA ALA A 159 -0.41 -3.58 -5.59
C ALA A 159 -1.79 -2.87 -5.61
N GLU A 160 -1.88 -1.72 -6.28
CA GLU A 160 -3.08 -0.87 -6.23
C GLU A 160 -4.17 -1.28 -7.22
N VAL A 161 -3.85 -2.19 -8.14
CA VAL A 161 -4.84 -2.88 -8.98
C VAL A 161 -5.23 -4.25 -8.42
N GLY A 162 -4.75 -4.58 -7.22
CA GLY A 162 -5.01 -5.85 -6.54
C GLY A 162 -4.15 -7.02 -7.02
N ALA A 163 -3.08 -6.76 -7.77
CA ALA A 163 -2.18 -7.80 -8.25
C ALA A 163 -1.54 -8.57 -7.09
N THR A 164 -1.36 -9.88 -7.27
CA THR A 164 -0.62 -10.73 -6.33
C THR A 164 0.84 -10.28 -6.24
N THR A 165 1.43 -10.02 -7.40
CA THR A 165 2.71 -9.31 -7.56
C THR A 165 2.82 -8.82 -9.01
N SER A 166 3.95 -8.20 -9.33
CA SER A 166 4.29 -7.68 -10.65
C SER A 166 5.76 -7.95 -10.94
N LEU A 167 6.11 -8.31 -12.17
CA LEU A 167 7.44 -8.81 -12.51
C LEU A 167 7.90 -8.30 -13.88
N PHE A 168 9.18 -7.91 -13.97
CA PHE A 168 9.88 -7.71 -15.24
C PHE A 168 10.89 -8.86 -15.47
N PRO A 169 11.15 -9.23 -16.73
CA PRO A 169 12.19 -10.19 -17.08
C PRO A 169 13.59 -9.61 -16.80
N PHE A 170 14.54 -10.49 -16.48
CA PHE A 170 15.93 -10.09 -16.31
C PHE A 170 16.50 -9.45 -17.58
N ASP A 171 17.19 -8.32 -17.43
CA ASP A 171 17.84 -7.61 -18.53
C ASP A 171 19.10 -6.82 -18.10
N GLY A 172 19.74 -6.17 -19.07
CA GLY A 172 20.95 -5.39 -18.84
C GLY A 172 20.76 -4.19 -17.89
N ARG A 173 19.55 -3.67 -17.73
CA ARG A 173 19.26 -2.56 -16.78
C ARG A 173 19.28 -3.07 -15.35
N MET A 174 18.75 -4.26 -15.09
CA MET A 174 18.89 -4.92 -13.78
C MET A 174 20.36 -5.22 -13.47
N ALA A 175 21.11 -5.76 -14.44
CA ALA A 175 22.55 -6.02 -14.29
C ALA A 175 23.34 -4.73 -13.95
N THR A 176 23.03 -3.62 -14.62
CA THR A 176 23.65 -2.32 -14.36
C THR A 176 23.41 -1.86 -12.92
N TYR A 177 22.18 -1.97 -12.43
CA TYR A 177 21.83 -1.60 -11.05
C TYR A 177 22.48 -2.51 -10.00
N LEU A 178 22.49 -3.82 -10.23
CA LEU A 178 23.13 -4.80 -9.35
C LEU A 178 24.63 -4.53 -9.20
N ARG A 179 25.35 -4.27 -10.30
CA ARG A 179 26.78 -3.87 -10.25
C ARG A 179 26.97 -2.56 -9.48
N ALA A 180 26.15 -1.54 -9.75
CA ALA A 180 26.23 -0.25 -9.06
C ALA A 180 26.00 -0.34 -7.54
N THR A 181 25.30 -1.38 -7.09
CA THR A 181 25.04 -1.67 -5.67
C THR A 181 25.97 -2.75 -5.09
N GLY A 182 27.07 -3.05 -5.78
CA GLY A 182 28.13 -3.95 -5.30
C GLY A 182 27.77 -5.44 -5.34
N ARG A 183 26.86 -5.84 -6.24
CA ARG A 183 26.34 -7.21 -6.36
C ARG A 183 26.77 -7.89 -7.65
N ASP A 184 28.01 -7.68 -8.10
CA ASP A 184 28.56 -8.24 -9.34
C ASP A 184 28.42 -9.76 -9.43
N CYS A 185 28.66 -10.48 -8.33
CA CYS A 185 28.52 -11.94 -8.30
C CYS A 185 27.09 -12.43 -8.61
N VAL A 186 26.07 -11.68 -8.21
CA VAL A 186 24.67 -11.97 -8.53
C VAL A 186 24.43 -11.79 -10.02
N VAL A 187 25.08 -10.79 -10.63
CA VAL A 187 24.99 -10.57 -12.07
C VAL A 187 25.62 -11.72 -12.84
N ASP A 188 26.82 -12.16 -12.44
CA ASP A 188 27.49 -13.29 -13.08
C ASP A 188 26.61 -14.56 -13.02
N TRP A 189 25.95 -14.82 -11.90
CA TRP A 189 24.99 -15.92 -11.78
C TRP A 189 23.76 -15.71 -12.64
N ALA A 190 23.13 -14.54 -12.60
CA ALA A 190 21.93 -14.25 -13.38
C ALA A 190 22.19 -14.32 -14.89
N GLU A 191 23.33 -13.79 -15.38
CA GLU A 191 23.74 -13.88 -16.79
C GLU A 191 23.96 -15.34 -17.21
N SER A 192 24.49 -16.21 -16.31
CA SER A 192 24.70 -17.64 -16.61
C SER A 192 23.41 -18.44 -16.82
N VAL A 193 22.28 -17.97 -16.29
CA VAL A 193 20.95 -18.59 -16.43
C VAL A 193 19.91 -17.62 -17.02
N GLY A 194 20.36 -16.60 -17.76
CA GLY A 194 19.49 -15.49 -18.19
C GLY A 194 18.30 -15.91 -19.06
N ALA A 195 18.41 -17.05 -19.77
CA ALA A 195 17.31 -17.63 -20.52
C ALA A 195 16.16 -18.10 -19.62
N ASP A 196 16.46 -18.63 -18.42
CA ASP A 196 15.45 -19.11 -17.46
C ASP A 196 14.84 -17.98 -16.61
N LEU A 197 15.39 -16.76 -16.74
CA LEU A 197 14.97 -15.56 -16.01
C LEU A 197 14.09 -14.61 -16.85
N ARG A 198 13.62 -15.10 -18.00
CA ARG A 198 12.70 -14.41 -18.90
C ARG A 198 11.68 -15.41 -19.42
N ALA A 199 10.56 -14.91 -19.93
CA ALA A 199 9.59 -15.75 -20.63
C ALA A 199 10.23 -16.38 -21.88
N ASP A 200 9.81 -17.60 -22.21
CA ASP A 200 10.21 -18.27 -23.46
C ASP A 200 9.83 -17.41 -24.68
N ASP A 201 10.63 -17.46 -25.74
CA ASP A 201 10.42 -16.61 -26.91
C ASP A 201 9.00 -16.81 -27.51
N ILE A 202 8.48 -18.05 -27.51
CA ILE A 202 7.11 -18.35 -27.97
C ILE A 202 6.02 -17.66 -27.14
N VAL A 203 6.24 -17.43 -25.85
CA VAL A 203 5.32 -16.67 -24.99
C VAL A 203 5.28 -15.21 -25.44
N THR A 204 6.42 -14.66 -25.83
CA THR A 204 6.50 -13.26 -26.31
C THR A 204 6.00 -13.08 -27.74
N ASP A 205 6.15 -14.09 -28.59
CA ASP A 205 5.69 -14.09 -29.98
C ASP A 205 4.18 -14.35 -30.09
N GLU A 206 3.63 -15.22 -29.22
CA GLU A 206 2.22 -15.61 -29.18
C GLU A 206 1.56 -15.35 -27.81
N PRO A 207 1.60 -14.11 -27.28
CA PRO A 207 1.24 -13.82 -25.88
C PRO A 207 -0.19 -14.19 -25.52
N SER A 208 -1.13 -14.12 -26.47
CA SER A 208 -2.54 -14.48 -26.24
C SER A 208 -2.77 -15.97 -25.94
N ASN A 209 -1.80 -16.84 -26.25
CA ASN A 209 -1.89 -18.28 -25.96
C ASN A 209 -1.47 -18.62 -24.52
N TYR A 210 -0.74 -17.71 -23.85
CA TYR A 210 -0.10 -17.97 -22.56
C TYR A 210 -0.54 -17.02 -21.44
N TYR A 211 -0.92 -15.79 -21.77
CA TYR A 211 -1.47 -14.83 -20.82
C TYR A 211 -3.00 -14.85 -20.83
N ASP A 212 -3.62 -14.87 -19.65
CA ASP A 212 -5.08 -14.77 -19.49
C ASP A 212 -5.65 -13.45 -20.05
N ARG A 213 -4.80 -12.41 -20.10
CA ARG A 213 -5.12 -11.10 -20.69
C ARG A 213 -3.83 -10.43 -21.16
N VAL A 214 -3.86 -9.85 -22.34
CA VAL A 214 -2.77 -9.02 -22.88
C VAL A 214 -3.21 -7.55 -22.93
N ILE A 215 -2.35 -6.65 -22.47
CA ILE A 215 -2.52 -5.19 -22.54
C ILE A 215 -1.27 -4.63 -23.22
N GLU A 216 -1.44 -3.73 -24.18
CA GLU A 216 -0.31 -3.04 -24.82
C GLU A 216 -0.27 -1.57 -24.41
N ILE A 217 0.94 -1.08 -24.12
CA ILE A 217 1.21 0.35 -23.83
C ILE A 217 2.39 0.80 -24.68
N ASP A 218 2.15 1.75 -25.59
CA ASP A 218 3.22 2.49 -26.26
C ASP A 218 3.76 3.58 -25.34
N LEU A 219 5.03 3.44 -24.95
CA LEU A 219 5.75 4.38 -24.11
C LEU A 219 6.05 5.70 -24.82
N SER A 220 6.09 5.71 -26.15
CA SER A 220 6.40 6.89 -26.96
C SER A 220 5.20 7.82 -27.11
N GLU A 221 3.99 7.28 -27.03
CA GLU A 221 2.73 8.02 -27.05
C GLU A 221 2.26 8.42 -25.64
N LEU A 222 2.92 7.90 -24.60
CA LEU A 222 2.56 8.16 -23.22
C LEU A 222 2.96 9.58 -22.81
N GLU A 223 2.01 10.35 -22.31
CA GLU A 223 2.25 11.63 -21.63
C GLU A 223 2.18 11.48 -20.10
N PRO A 224 2.55 12.50 -19.30
CA PRO A 224 2.46 12.43 -17.84
C PRO A 224 1.02 12.22 -17.33
N TYR A 225 0.87 11.44 -16.25
CA TYR A 225 -0.40 11.11 -15.61
C TYR A 225 -0.48 11.62 -14.17
N ILE A 226 -1.71 11.85 -13.73
CA ILE A 226 -2.06 12.18 -12.36
C ILE A 226 -3.38 11.49 -11.98
N ASN A 227 -3.36 10.71 -10.90
CA ASN A 227 -4.51 9.91 -10.48
C ASN A 227 -5.08 10.41 -9.14
N GLY A 228 -6.41 10.44 -9.02
CA GLY A 228 -7.10 10.82 -7.77
C GLY A 228 -8.43 11.54 -7.98
N PRO A 229 -9.05 12.07 -6.90
CA PRO A 229 -8.42 12.39 -5.61
C PRO A 229 -8.56 11.34 -4.48
N PHE A 230 -9.38 10.30 -4.66
CA PHE A 230 -9.71 9.34 -3.58
C PHE A 230 -9.48 7.87 -3.95
N THR A 231 -8.95 7.61 -5.14
CA THR A 231 -8.65 6.26 -5.61
C THR A 231 -7.47 6.31 -6.60
N PRO A 232 -6.55 5.34 -6.56
CA PRO A 232 -5.34 5.37 -7.38
C PRO A 232 -5.60 5.02 -8.85
N ASP A 233 -6.78 4.50 -9.19
CA ASP A 233 -7.20 4.18 -10.56
C ASP A 233 -7.97 5.30 -11.27
N ALA A 234 -8.23 6.44 -10.61
CA ALA A 234 -8.87 7.61 -11.22
C ALA A 234 -7.88 8.36 -12.13
N ALA A 235 -7.41 7.68 -13.17
CA ALA A 235 -6.34 8.12 -14.05
C ALA A 235 -6.74 9.32 -14.91
N THR A 236 -5.82 10.27 -15.05
CA THR A 236 -6.00 11.45 -15.89
C THR A 236 -4.67 11.84 -16.52
N PRO A 237 -4.58 11.92 -17.86
CA PRO A 237 -3.41 12.53 -18.48
C PRO A 237 -3.34 14.01 -18.14
N ILE A 238 -2.13 14.57 -18.05
CA ILE A 238 -1.90 15.96 -17.66
C ILE A 238 -2.54 16.96 -18.64
N SER A 239 -2.73 16.57 -19.89
CA SER A 239 -3.43 17.36 -20.91
C SER A 239 -4.90 17.64 -20.57
N GLU A 240 -5.55 16.77 -19.81
CA GLU A 240 -6.98 16.84 -19.44
C GLU A 240 -7.22 17.23 -17.97
N PHE A 241 -6.17 17.17 -17.14
CA PHE A 241 -6.33 17.29 -15.69
C PHE A 241 -6.90 18.64 -15.24
N ALA A 242 -6.49 19.75 -15.89
CA ALA A 242 -6.99 21.07 -15.57
C ALA A 242 -8.52 21.18 -15.76
N GLU A 243 -9.05 20.58 -16.84
CA GLU A 243 -10.50 20.54 -17.08
C GLU A 243 -11.20 19.70 -16.02
N LYS A 244 -10.64 18.53 -15.68
CA LYS A 244 -11.18 17.65 -14.64
C LYS A 244 -11.23 18.32 -13.26
N VAL A 245 -10.23 19.13 -12.91
CA VAL A 245 -10.19 19.92 -11.67
C VAL A 245 -11.36 20.91 -11.62
N LEU A 246 -11.59 21.65 -12.72
CA LEU A 246 -12.64 22.65 -12.81
C LEU A 246 -14.04 22.01 -12.81
N LEU A 247 -14.25 20.97 -13.62
CA LEU A 247 -15.54 20.27 -13.75
C LEU A 247 -16.01 19.68 -12.42
N ASN A 248 -15.10 19.06 -11.67
CA ASN A 248 -15.43 18.39 -10.41
C ASN A 248 -15.33 19.30 -9.18
N GLY A 249 -14.96 20.58 -9.35
CA GLY A 249 -14.79 21.52 -8.24
C GLY A 249 -13.72 21.10 -7.23
N TYR A 250 -12.65 20.46 -7.68
CA TYR A 250 -11.52 20.12 -6.81
C TYR A 250 -10.79 21.39 -6.37
N PRO A 251 -10.25 21.47 -5.14
CA PRO A 251 -9.50 22.64 -4.69
C PRO A 251 -8.31 22.89 -5.63
N ARG A 252 -8.38 23.97 -6.41
CA ARG A 252 -7.38 24.28 -7.44
C ARG A 252 -5.99 24.58 -6.86
N LYS A 253 -5.96 25.24 -5.70
CA LYS A 253 -4.70 25.58 -5.03
C LYS A 253 -4.00 24.30 -4.58
N MET A 254 -2.80 24.10 -5.11
CA MET A 254 -1.90 23.05 -4.66
C MET A 254 -1.32 23.47 -3.30
N GLU A 255 -1.62 22.77 -2.20
CA GLU A 255 -1.16 23.20 -0.88
C GLU A 255 0.20 22.63 -0.49
N VAL A 256 0.48 21.36 -0.78
CA VAL A 256 1.76 20.71 -0.40
C VAL A 256 2.16 19.69 -1.46
N GLY A 257 3.41 19.78 -1.91
CA GLY A 257 4.07 18.75 -2.71
C GLY A 257 4.82 17.76 -1.84
N LEU A 258 4.62 16.46 -2.06
CA LEU A 258 5.33 15.41 -1.33
C LEU A 258 6.03 14.47 -2.30
N ILE A 259 7.37 14.51 -2.33
CA ILE A 259 8.20 13.67 -3.19
C ILE A 259 8.87 12.58 -2.34
N GLY A 260 8.97 11.37 -2.86
CA GLY A 260 9.68 10.26 -2.24
C GLY A 260 8.80 9.07 -1.88
N SER A 261 8.98 8.54 -0.66
CA SER A 261 8.45 7.23 -0.23
C SER A 261 9.01 6.07 -1.05
N CYS A 262 8.61 4.83 -0.75
CA CYS A 262 9.13 3.64 -1.43
C CYS A 262 8.90 3.61 -2.94
N THR A 263 7.88 4.32 -3.46
CA THR A 263 7.51 4.23 -4.88
C THR A 263 8.43 5.05 -5.79
N ASN A 264 8.78 6.29 -5.40
CA ASN A 264 9.57 7.20 -6.23
C ASN A 264 10.56 8.02 -5.39
N SER A 265 11.54 7.34 -4.81
CA SER A 265 12.63 7.97 -4.04
C SER A 265 14.02 7.46 -4.42
N SER A 266 14.17 6.87 -5.61
CA SER A 266 15.47 6.46 -6.11
C SER A 266 16.34 7.67 -6.46
N TYR A 267 17.64 7.44 -6.70
CA TYR A 267 18.54 8.48 -7.19
C TYR A 267 18.04 9.12 -8.51
N GLN A 268 17.46 8.31 -9.41
CA GLN A 268 16.86 8.79 -10.65
C GLN A 268 15.65 9.69 -10.40
N ASP A 269 14.77 9.31 -9.48
CA ASP A 269 13.59 10.11 -9.12
C ASP A 269 14.00 11.48 -8.55
N LEU A 270 14.94 11.46 -7.59
CA LEU A 270 15.41 12.68 -6.93
C LEU A 270 16.21 13.57 -7.87
N SER A 271 17.02 13.01 -8.78
CA SER A 271 17.80 13.80 -9.74
C SER A 271 16.88 14.54 -10.73
N ARG A 272 15.82 13.88 -11.22
CA ARG A 272 14.81 14.51 -12.08
C ARG A 272 14.10 15.66 -11.38
N ALA A 273 13.64 15.45 -10.14
CA ALA A 273 13.04 16.52 -9.34
C ALA A 273 14.04 17.65 -9.02
N ALA A 274 15.30 17.33 -8.71
CA ALA A 274 16.34 18.31 -8.42
C ALA A 274 16.71 19.15 -9.66
N SER A 275 16.57 18.61 -10.87
CA SER A 275 16.77 19.39 -12.10
C SER A 275 15.74 20.53 -12.21
N LEU A 276 14.49 20.30 -11.82
CA LEU A 276 13.47 21.34 -11.75
C LEU A 276 13.77 22.32 -10.61
N ALA A 277 14.29 21.82 -9.49
CA ALA A 277 14.69 22.68 -8.38
C ALA A 277 15.77 23.69 -8.81
N LYS A 278 16.78 23.25 -9.56
CA LYS A 278 17.82 24.13 -10.12
C LYS A 278 17.24 25.16 -11.09
N GLN A 279 16.29 24.77 -11.93
CA GLN A 279 15.61 25.69 -12.84
C GLN A 279 14.87 26.81 -12.13
N VAL A 280 14.39 26.61 -10.89
CA VAL A 280 13.75 27.68 -10.12
C VAL A 280 14.73 28.83 -9.89
N THR A 281 15.96 28.51 -9.45
CA THR A 281 17.02 29.51 -9.27
C THR A 281 17.48 30.10 -10.59
N GLU A 282 17.76 29.25 -11.60
CA GLU A 282 18.27 29.69 -12.91
C GLU A 282 17.30 30.61 -13.65
N LYS A 283 15.99 30.37 -13.52
CA LYS A 283 14.93 31.15 -14.19
C LYS A 283 14.33 32.24 -13.30
N ASN A 284 14.89 32.46 -12.11
CA ASN A 284 14.45 33.45 -11.13
C ASN A 284 12.96 33.31 -10.75
N LEU A 285 12.51 32.08 -10.51
CA LEU A 285 11.14 31.72 -10.16
C LEU A 285 10.95 31.64 -8.64
N SER A 286 9.71 31.78 -8.19
CA SER A 286 9.27 31.41 -6.84
C SER A 286 8.76 29.97 -6.81
N VAL A 287 8.79 29.36 -5.63
CA VAL A 287 8.00 28.16 -5.34
C VAL A 287 6.74 28.58 -4.60
N ALA A 288 5.57 28.27 -5.17
CA ALA A 288 4.29 28.74 -4.65
C ALA A 288 3.75 27.91 -3.47
N SER A 289 4.19 26.66 -3.33
CA SER A 289 3.69 25.73 -2.30
C SER A 289 4.82 25.04 -1.54
N PRO A 290 4.65 24.75 -0.24
CA PRO A 290 5.58 23.94 0.53
C PRO A 290 5.92 22.61 -0.15
N LEU A 291 7.20 22.23 -0.08
CA LEU A 291 7.73 20.97 -0.58
C LEU A 291 8.26 20.11 0.58
N ILE A 292 7.91 18.83 0.55
CA ILE A 292 8.42 17.81 1.46
C ILE A 292 9.11 16.73 0.62
N VAL A 293 10.33 16.36 1.00
CA VAL A 293 11.10 15.30 0.32
C VAL A 293 11.43 14.18 1.30
N ASN A 294 11.11 12.94 0.93
CA ASN A 294 11.31 11.72 1.72
C ASN A 294 12.25 10.75 0.98
N PRO A 295 13.57 10.79 1.21
CA PRO A 295 14.49 9.81 0.63
C PRO A 295 14.13 8.37 1.05
N GLY A 296 14.40 7.42 0.15
CA GLY A 296 14.00 6.02 0.35
C GLY A 296 14.88 5.26 1.34
N SER A 297 16.17 5.60 1.40
CA SER A 297 17.16 4.98 2.29
C SER A 297 18.24 5.97 2.68
N GLU A 298 19.05 5.61 3.69
CA GLU A 298 20.22 6.40 4.08
C GLU A 298 21.27 6.44 2.97
N GLN A 299 21.42 5.36 2.21
CA GLN A 299 22.31 5.33 1.04
C GLN A 299 21.88 6.37 0.00
N ILE A 300 20.58 6.42 -0.35
CA ILE A 300 20.07 7.44 -1.27
C ILE A 300 20.21 8.84 -0.69
N ARG A 301 19.84 9.04 0.58
CA ARG A 301 19.92 10.36 1.23
C ARG A 301 21.37 10.89 1.20
N ALA A 302 22.33 10.07 1.61
CA ALA A 302 23.75 10.44 1.64
C ALA A 302 24.30 10.71 0.23
N THR A 303 23.92 9.88 -0.75
CA THR A 303 24.33 10.07 -2.15
C THR A 303 23.75 11.35 -2.74
N ALA A 304 22.46 11.60 -2.54
CA ALA A 304 21.76 12.80 -3.00
C ALA A 304 22.29 14.08 -2.32
N GLU A 305 22.71 13.99 -1.06
CA GLU A 305 23.37 15.09 -0.34
C GLU A 305 24.75 15.40 -0.95
N ARG A 306 25.59 14.38 -1.11
CA ARG A 306 26.92 14.49 -1.73
C ARG A 306 26.85 15.11 -3.13
N ASP A 307 25.83 14.73 -3.91
CA ASP A 307 25.66 15.18 -5.29
C ASP A 307 24.83 16.48 -5.42
N GLY A 308 24.55 17.16 -4.29
CA GLY A 308 23.97 18.50 -4.24
C GLY A 308 22.46 18.58 -4.52
N MET A 309 21.76 17.44 -4.55
CA MET A 309 20.31 17.39 -4.76
C MET A 309 19.55 17.87 -3.51
N ILE A 310 19.99 17.42 -2.34
CA ILE A 310 19.38 17.82 -1.06
C ILE A 310 19.49 19.33 -0.88
N GLU A 311 20.68 19.89 -1.11
CA GLU A 311 20.90 21.34 -1.06
C GLU A 311 20.00 22.10 -2.05
N ALA A 312 19.82 21.57 -3.27
CA ALA A 312 18.94 22.18 -4.27
C ALA A 312 17.48 22.24 -3.79
N PHE A 313 16.99 21.21 -3.08
CA PHE A 313 15.66 21.24 -2.48
C PHE A 313 15.56 22.20 -1.29
N GLU A 314 16.55 22.20 -0.40
CA GLU A 314 16.58 23.08 0.78
C GLU A 314 16.60 24.57 0.40
N ARG A 315 17.31 24.94 -0.68
CA ARG A 315 17.29 26.31 -1.22
C ARG A 315 15.90 26.78 -1.65
N LEU A 316 14.98 25.86 -1.91
CA LEU A 316 13.58 26.14 -2.20
C LEU A 316 12.67 26.13 -0.97
N GLY A 317 13.26 25.99 0.22
CA GLY A 317 12.53 25.87 1.47
C GLY A 317 11.91 24.48 1.68
N ALA A 318 12.40 23.45 0.98
CA ALA A 318 11.89 22.10 1.16
C ALA A 318 12.26 21.53 2.53
N THR A 319 11.34 20.79 3.15
CA THR A 319 11.63 20.02 4.36
C THR A 319 12.08 18.62 3.99
N ILE A 320 13.33 18.30 4.31
CA ILE A 320 13.88 16.95 4.14
C ILE A 320 13.48 16.08 5.33
N MET A 321 12.65 15.07 5.06
CA MET A 321 12.11 14.17 6.07
C MET A 321 13.00 12.96 6.27
N ALA A 322 12.79 12.26 7.39
CA ALA A 322 13.50 11.02 7.68
C ALA A 322 13.26 9.96 6.60
N ASN A 323 14.24 9.08 6.39
CA ASN A 323 14.17 7.92 5.49
C ASN A 323 13.19 6.87 6.05
N ALA A 324 11.90 7.17 5.95
CA ALA A 324 10.78 6.42 6.51
C ALA A 324 9.49 6.78 5.74
N CYS A 325 8.47 5.92 5.83
CA CYS A 325 7.23 6.10 5.06
C CYS A 325 6.54 7.45 5.32
N GLY A 326 6.59 7.95 6.57
CA GLY A 326 6.09 9.27 6.94
C GLY A 326 4.65 9.54 6.44
N PRO A 327 4.41 10.62 5.69
CA PRO A 327 3.09 10.99 5.20
C PRO A 327 2.40 9.90 4.35
N CYS A 328 3.14 9.00 3.70
CA CYS A 328 2.56 7.93 2.87
C CYS A 328 1.61 6.98 3.64
N ILE A 329 1.77 6.88 4.96
CA ILE A 329 0.96 6.04 5.85
C ILE A 329 0.18 6.84 6.92
N GLY A 330 0.06 8.16 6.73
CA GLY A 330 -0.59 9.03 7.72
C GLY A 330 0.27 9.34 8.93
N GLN A 331 1.56 9.03 8.90
CA GLN A 331 2.52 9.44 9.94
C GLN A 331 3.05 10.83 9.62
N TRP A 332 2.14 11.79 9.56
CA TRP A 332 2.44 13.20 9.32
C TRP A 332 1.69 14.06 10.32
N LYS A 333 2.42 14.88 11.07
CA LYS A 333 1.84 15.96 11.85
C LYS A 333 1.74 17.18 10.94
N ARG A 334 0.70 17.21 10.10
CA ARG A 334 0.41 18.36 9.22
C ARG A 334 -0.08 19.53 10.07
N GLU A 335 0.57 20.67 9.94
CA GLU A 335 0.04 21.93 10.45
C GLU A 335 -0.81 22.58 9.36
N THR A 336 -2.04 22.95 9.71
CA THR A 336 -2.99 23.64 8.83
C THR A 336 -3.68 24.73 9.63
N ASP A 337 -3.93 25.86 9.00
CA ASP A 337 -4.69 26.98 9.56
C ASP A 337 -6.16 26.64 9.74
N ASP A 338 -6.70 25.80 8.85
CA ASP A 338 -8.07 25.29 8.91
C ASP A 338 -8.10 23.79 8.57
N PRO A 339 -8.29 22.90 9.57
CA PRO A 339 -8.36 21.46 9.32
C PRO A 339 -9.67 21.02 8.66
N THR A 340 -10.68 21.89 8.56
CA THR A 340 -11.97 21.59 7.94
C THR A 340 -12.05 22.01 6.47
N ARG A 341 -11.11 22.84 6.01
CA ARG A 341 -11.05 23.32 4.62
C ARG A 341 -10.73 22.18 3.64
N LYS A 342 -11.48 22.16 2.53
CA LYS A 342 -11.13 21.35 1.36
C LYS A 342 -9.82 21.86 0.76
N ASN A 343 -8.83 20.98 0.66
CA ASN A 343 -7.49 21.29 0.15
C ASN A 343 -7.01 20.22 -0.80
N SER A 344 -6.00 20.54 -1.62
CA SER A 344 -5.38 19.58 -2.52
C SER A 344 -3.90 19.42 -2.23
N ILE A 345 -3.43 18.17 -2.28
CA ILE A 345 -2.02 17.80 -2.22
C ILE A 345 -1.68 16.90 -3.41
N VAL A 346 -0.45 16.98 -3.90
CA VAL A 346 0.07 16.05 -4.92
C VAL A 346 1.28 15.36 -4.33
N THR A 347 1.32 14.04 -4.49
CA THR A 347 2.36 13.20 -3.93
C THR A 347 2.96 12.29 -5.00
N SER A 348 4.23 11.95 -4.88
CA SER A 348 4.83 10.89 -5.69
C SER A 348 4.67 9.49 -5.08
N PHE A 349 3.69 9.32 -4.18
CA PHE A 349 3.41 8.05 -3.52
C PHE A 349 2.52 7.17 -4.41
N ASN A 350 1.84 6.19 -3.81
CA ASN A 350 1.02 5.19 -4.50
C ASN A 350 -0.48 5.27 -4.16
N ARG A 351 -0.82 5.64 -2.92
CA ARG A 351 -2.20 5.68 -2.41
C ARG A 351 -2.68 7.08 -2.06
N ASN A 352 -3.93 7.34 -2.39
CA ASN A 352 -4.64 8.58 -2.16
C ASN A 352 -6.05 8.38 -1.57
N PHE A 353 -6.31 7.28 -0.85
CA PHE A 353 -7.58 7.11 -0.16
C PHE A 353 -7.84 8.27 0.82
N ALA A 354 -9.12 8.59 1.05
CA ALA A 354 -9.50 9.65 1.99
C ALA A 354 -8.84 9.43 3.36
N LYS A 355 -8.40 10.52 4.01
CA LYS A 355 -7.70 10.52 5.32
C LYS A 355 -6.32 9.83 5.32
N ARG A 356 -5.83 9.29 4.21
CA ARG A 356 -4.60 8.47 4.20
C ARG A 356 -3.34 9.26 4.56
N ALA A 357 -3.16 10.46 3.98
CA ALA A 357 -1.90 11.19 4.08
C ALA A 357 -1.73 11.93 5.42
N ASP A 358 -2.83 12.50 5.95
CA ASP A 358 -2.83 13.44 7.08
C ASP A 358 -4.00 13.23 8.06
N GLY A 359 -4.84 12.20 7.85
CA GLY A 359 -6.04 11.97 8.66
C GLY A 359 -7.24 12.86 8.31
N ASN A 360 -7.12 13.80 7.38
CA ASN A 360 -8.17 14.75 7.04
C ASN A 360 -9.07 14.23 5.89
N PRO A 361 -10.39 14.08 6.09
CA PRO A 361 -11.31 13.69 5.01
C PRO A 361 -11.46 14.76 3.92
N ASN A 362 -11.12 16.02 4.22
CA ASN A 362 -11.24 17.14 3.29
C ASN A 362 -9.99 17.34 2.40
N THR A 363 -8.98 16.47 2.54
CA THR A 363 -7.77 16.52 1.72
C THR A 363 -7.95 15.68 0.45
N TYR A 364 -7.86 16.33 -0.71
CA TYR A 364 -7.95 15.77 -2.05
C TYR A 364 -6.52 15.42 -2.49
N ALA A 365 -6.16 14.14 -2.37
CA ALA A 365 -4.81 13.69 -2.63
C ALA A 365 -4.67 13.17 -4.07
N PHE A 366 -3.68 13.66 -4.80
CA PHE A 366 -3.36 13.17 -6.14
C PHE A 366 -1.99 12.47 -6.12
N VAL A 367 -1.85 11.42 -6.92
CA VAL A 367 -0.59 10.70 -7.10
C VAL A 367 -0.04 10.93 -8.51
N ALA A 368 1.23 11.30 -8.60
CA ALA A 368 1.92 11.65 -9.83
C ALA A 368 3.40 11.21 -9.79
N SER A 369 4.18 11.52 -10.82
CA SER A 369 5.64 11.42 -10.78
C SER A 369 6.28 12.50 -9.89
N PRO A 370 7.51 12.29 -9.37
CA PRO A 370 8.26 13.30 -8.63
C PRO A 370 8.39 14.64 -9.37
N GLU A 371 8.73 14.59 -10.65
CA GLU A 371 8.91 15.77 -11.49
C GLU A 371 7.60 16.52 -11.74
N LEU A 372 6.48 15.82 -11.95
CA LEU A 372 5.17 16.45 -12.10
C LEU A 372 4.71 17.06 -10.76
N THR A 373 4.94 16.35 -9.66
CA THR A 373 4.69 16.86 -8.30
C THR A 373 5.50 18.15 -8.06
N MET A 374 6.77 18.17 -8.43
CA MET A 374 7.64 19.33 -8.32
C MET A 374 7.14 20.50 -9.17
N ALA A 375 6.78 20.25 -10.43
CA ALA A 375 6.25 21.29 -11.33
C ALA A 375 4.96 21.93 -10.79
N LEU A 376 4.02 21.13 -10.30
CA LEU A 376 2.78 21.63 -9.70
C LEU A 376 3.04 22.37 -8.36
N THR A 377 4.07 21.97 -7.62
CA THR A 377 4.48 22.65 -6.38
C THR A 377 5.12 24.01 -6.65
N ILE A 378 5.94 24.11 -7.70
CA ILE A 378 6.49 25.39 -8.17
C ILE A 378 5.33 26.32 -8.57
N ALA A 379 4.37 25.81 -9.35
CA ALA A 379 3.24 26.59 -9.85
C ALA A 379 2.20 26.95 -8.78
N GLY A 380 1.98 26.09 -7.78
CA GLY A 380 0.96 26.27 -6.74
C GLY A 380 -0.48 26.07 -7.22
N ASP A 381 -0.65 25.48 -8.40
CA ASP A 381 -1.93 25.38 -9.10
C ASP A 381 -2.06 24.01 -9.78
N LEU A 382 -3.11 23.25 -9.45
CA LEU A 382 -3.41 21.97 -10.07
C LEU A 382 -3.74 22.07 -11.57
N CYS A 383 -4.18 23.25 -12.04
CA CYS A 383 -4.47 23.47 -13.45
C CYS A 383 -3.21 23.76 -14.28
N PHE A 384 -2.02 23.83 -13.66
CA PHE A 384 -0.78 24.07 -14.39
C PHE A 384 -0.33 22.82 -15.16
N ASN A 385 -0.12 22.97 -16.47
CA ASN A 385 0.42 21.92 -17.32
C ASN A 385 1.85 22.28 -17.78
N PRO A 386 2.90 21.60 -17.26
CA PRO A 386 4.29 21.92 -17.60
C PRO A 386 4.64 21.72 -19.08
N LEU A 387 3.86 20.93 -19.83
CA LEU A 387 4.06 20.74 -21.27
C LEU A 387 3.67 21.96 -22.10
N LYS A 388 2.82 22.85 -21.58
CA LYS A 388 2.22 23.95 -22.37
C LYS A 388 2.40 25.32 -21.71
N ASP A 389 2.27 25.36 -20.39
CA ASP A 389 2.09 26.61 -19.66
C ASP A 389 3.42 27.29 -19.32
N ARG A 390 3.31 28.56 -18.93
CA ARG A 390 4.44 29.41 -18.53
C ARG A 390 4.18 30.01 -17.15
N LEU A 391 5.24 30.18 -16.39
CA LEU A 391 5.26 30.85 -15.10
C LEU A 391 5.82 32.27 -15.26
N VAL A 392 5.43 33.18 -14.38
CA VAL A 392 6.01 34.53 -14.34
C VAL A 392 7.14 34.53 -13.33
N ASN A 393 8.34 34.92 -13.75
CA ASN A 393 9.49 35.03 -12.87
C ASN A 393 9.54 36.39 -12.16
N HIS A 394 10.51 36.58 -11.26
CA HIS A 394 10.69 37.85 -10.54
C HIS A 394 11.03 39.05 -11.43
N ASN A 395 11.44 38.82 -12.68
CA ASN A 395 11.67 39.87 -13.68
C ASN A 395 10.38 40.24 -14.46
N GLY A 396 9.26 39.57 -14.20
CA GLY A 396 8.01 39.74 -14.94
C GLY A 396 7.96 38.99 -16.28
N GLU A 397 8.94 38.13 -16.56
CA GLU A 397 9.06 37.38 -17.81
C GLU A 397 8.27 36.07 -17.73
N LYS A 398 7.63 35.68 -18.85
CA LYS A 398 6.92 34.41 -18.96
C LYS A 398 7.90 33.30 -19.38
N VAL A 399 8.32 32.48 -18.44
CA VAL A 399 9.27 31.37 -18.65
C VAL A 399 8.57 30.01 -18.59
N LYS A 400 9.02 29.05 -19.39
CA LYS A 400 8.54 27.66 -19.37
C LYS A 400 9.51 26.79 -18.58
N LEU A 401 9.03 25.83 -17.80
CA LEU A 401 9.89 24.80 -17.23
C LEU A 401 10.43 23.91 -18.36
N SER A 402 11.73 23.65 -18.35
CA SER A 402 12.38 22.74 -19.28
C SER A 402 12.13 21.32 -18.82
N GLU A 403 12.17 20.36 -19.75
CA GLU A 403 12.02 18.95 -19.42
C GLU A 403 13.00 18.54 -18.31
N PRO A 404 12.53 17.79 -17.30
CA PRO A 404 13.38 17.33 -16.23
C PRO A 404 14.42 16.35 -16.76
N VAL A 405 15.66 16.54 -16.32
CA VAL A 405 16.80 15.67 -16.65
C VAL A 405 17.27 14.99 -15.37
N GLY A 406 17.68 13.74 -15.45
CA GLY A 406 18.16 13.01 -14.29
C GLY A 406 18.97 11.79 -14.71
N ASP A 407 19.91 11.44 -13.85
CA ASP A 407 20.81 10.32 -14.06
C ASP A 407 20.18 9.05 -13.47
N GLU A 408 20.26 7.92 -14.19
CA GLU A 408 19.76 6.63 -13.71
C GLU A 408 20.45 6.21 -12.39
N LEU A 409 21.76 6.45 -12.31
CA LEU A 409 22.64 6.05 -11.21
C LEU A 409 23.68 7.16 -10.94
N PRO A 410 24.22 7.23 -9.71
CA PRO A 410 25.27 8.19 -9.40
C PRO A 410 26.57 7.86 -10.14
N LEU A 411 27.10 8.83 -10.89
CA LEU A 411 28.35 8.68 -11.66
C LEU A 411 29.57 8.31 -10.78
N LYS A 412 29.56 8.73 -9.51
CA LYS A 412 30.62 8.45 -8.52
C LYS A 412 30.34 7.21 -7.66
N GLY A 413 29.31 6.43 -8.00
CA GLY A 413 28.81 5.34 -7.15
C GLY A 413 27.99 5.84 -5.95
N PHE A 414 27.38 4.91 -5.22
CA PHE A 414 26.59 5.21 -4.04
C PHE A 414 27.46 5.50 -2.81
N GLU A 415 27.00 6.45 -1.99
CA GLU A 415 27.54 6.71 -0.66
C GLU A 415 26.79 5.84 0.35
N GLN A 416 27.48 5.02 1.16
CA GLN A 416 26.80 4.12 2.11
C GLN A 416 26.09 4.87 3.24
N GLY A 417 26.65 5.98 3.72
CA GLY A 417 26.14 6.68 4.90
C GLY A 417 26.16 5.80 6.16
N ASN A 418 25.22 6.02 7.09
CA ASN A 418 25.03 5.15 8.25
C ASN A 418 23.89 4.17 8.01
N GLU A 419 24.18 3.06 7.32
CA GLU A 419 23.22 2.06 6.88
C GLU A 419 22.28 1.57 8.01
N GLY A 420 22.77 1.54 9.25
CA GLY A 420 21.94 1.21 10.41
C GLY A 420 21.54 -0.26 10.50
N TYR A 421 22.14 -1.15 9.70
CA TYR A 421 21.98 -2.60 9.84
C TYR A 421 22.68 -3.12 11.11
N ILE A 422 22.04 -4.07 11.80
CA ILE A 422 22.59 -4.85 12.91
C ILE A 422 22.46 -6.32 12.53
N ALA A 423 23.59 -7.01 12.43
CA ALA A 423 23.63 -8.46 12.24
C ALA A 423 23.10 -9.17 13.50
N PRO A 424 22.39 -10.30 13.35
CA PRO A 424 22.01 -11.09 14.51
C PRO A 424 23.26 -11.71 15.17
N HIS A 425 23.27 -11.78 16.50
CA HIS A 425 24.38 -12.37 17.25
C HIS A 425 24.02 -13.70 17.94
N GLY A 426 22.79 -14.21 17.73
CA GLY A 426 22.35 -15.54 18.17
C GLY A 426 22.36 -15.76 19.69
N ALA A 427 22.54 -14.71 20.48
CA ALA A 427 22.59 -14.81 21.93
C ALA A 427 21.22 -15.15 22.52
N LYS A 428 21.21 -15.77 23.71
CA LYS A 428 20.02 -15.96 24.56
C LYS A 428 19.50 -14.62 25.10
N THR A 429 19.24 -13.65 24.23
CA THR A 429 18.68 -12.35 24.60
C THR A 429 17.31 -12.60 25.22
N GLU A 430 17.14 -12.13 26.46
CA GLU A 430 15.86 -12.21 27.14
C GLU A 430 14.87 -11.27 26.46
N ILE A 431 13.74 -11.81 25.99
CA ILE A 431 12.68 -11.00 25.39
C ILE A 431 11.73 -10.58 26.51
N ARG A 432 11.69 -9.29 26.81
CA ARG A 432 10.85 -8.74 27.88
C ARG A 432 9.69 -7.96 27.28
N VAL A 433 8.47 -8.41 27.57
CA VAL A 433 7.23 -7.65 27.34
C VAL A 433 6.65 -7.32 28.71
N LYS A 434 6.56 -6.02 29.04
CA LYS A 434 6.04 -5.62 30.35
C LYS A 434 4.54 -5.96 30.43
N PRO A 435 4.06 -6.59 31.52
CA PRO A 435 2.65 -6.96 31.65
C PRO A 435 1.67 -5.78 31.59
N ASP A 436 2.11 -4.58 31.97
CA ASP A 436 1.35 -3.33 31.97
C ASP A 436 1.67 -2.42 30.75
N SER A 437 2.46 -2.92 29.79
CA SER A 437 2.80 -2.19 28.58
C SER A 437 1.54 -1.77 27.84
N GLN A 438 1.51 -0.52 27.38
CA GLN A 438 0.47 -0.01 26.49
C GLN A 438 0.84 -0.14 25.01
N ARG A 439 2.03 -0.69 24.71
CA ARG A 439 2.60 -0.77 23.35
C ARG A 439 2.71 -2.20 22.83
N LEU A 440 3.01 -3.14 23.73
CA LEU A 440 3.24 -4.55 23.42
C LEU A 440 2.38 -5.42 24.36
N GLN A 441 1.67 -6.40 23.80
CA GLN A 441 0.86 -7.37 24.51
C GLN A 441 1.14 -8.75 23.94
N LEU A 442 1.46 -9.72 24.79
CA LEU A 442 1.54 -11.12 24.34
C LEU A 442 0.16 -11.60 23.91
N LEU A 443 0.08 -12.26 22.76
CA LEU A 443 -1.16 -12.81 22.25
C LEU A 443 -1.61 -14.00 23.10
N THR A 444 -2.91 -14.02 23.42
CA THR A 444 -3.58 -15.19 24.00
C THR A 444 -4.21 -16.00 22.86
N PRO A 445 -4.09 -17.34 22.85
CA PRO A 445 -4.75 -18.17 21.84
C PRO A 445 -6.25 -17.89 21.76
N PHE A 446 -6.76 -17.73 20.54
CA PHE A 446 -8.20 -17.59 20.35
C PHE A 446 -8.92 -18.92 20.66
N PRO A 447 -10.18 -18.89 21.15
CA PRO A 447 -10.94 -20.10 21.39
C PRO A 447 -11.10 -20.94 20.12
N ALA A 448 -10.95 -22.26 20.27
CA ALA A 448 -11.24 -23.22 19.20
C ALA A 448 -12.72 -23.15 18.78
N TRP A 449 -13.01 -23.65 17.58
CA TRP A 449 -14.39 -23.90 17.16
C TRP A 449 -15.02 -24.97 18.05
N ASP A 450 -16.30 -24.78 18.38
CA ASP A 450 -17.07 -25.64 19.28
C ASP A 450 -17.77 -26.82 18.57
N GLY A 451 -17.56 -26.96 17.26
CA GLY A 451 -18.16 -28.01 16.44
C GLY A 451 -19.60 -27.73 16.02
N GLN A 452 -20.13 -26.53 16.28
CA GLN A 452 -21.53 -26.18 16.02
C GLN A 452 -21.68 -25.11 14.93
N ASP A 453 -22.90 -25.04 14.40
CA ASP A 453 -23.34 -23.94 13.55
C ASP A 453 -23.37 -22.60 14.34
N LEU A 454 -23.17 -21.48 13.65
CA LEU A 454 -23.20 -20.16 14.27
C LEU A 454 -24.60 -19.58 14.15
N LEU A 455 -25.35 -19.59 15.26
CA LEU A 455 -26.77 -19.22 15.25
C LEU A 455 -27.01 -17.84 15.84
N ASN A 456 -28.04 -17.15 15.33
CA ASN A 456 -28.61 -15.93 15.90
C ASN A 456 -27.59 -14.82 16.22
N MET A 457 -26.64 -14.57 15.31
CA MET A 457 -25.66 -13.49 15.46
C MET A 457 -26.30 -12.14 15.09
N PRO A 458 -26.22 -11.09 15.93
CA PRO A 458 -26.55 -9.74 15.50
C PRO A 458 -25.62 -9.27 14.37
N LEU A 459 -26.20 -8.55 13.43
CA LEU A 459 -25.47 -7.73 12.48
C LEU A 459 -24.73 -6.61 13.24
N LEU A 460 -23.39 -6.62 13.19
CA LEU A 460 -22.59 -5.56 13.80
C LEU A 460 -22.58 -4.30 12.92
N ILE A 461 -22.34 -4.49 11.62
CA ILE A 461 -22.38 -3.42 10.62
C ILE A 461 -22.59 -4.02 9.22
N LYS A 462 -23.40 -3.33 8.41
CA LYS A 462 -23.47 -3.52 6.96
C LYS A 462 -22.72 -2.36 6.30
N ALA A 463 -21.52 -2.62 5.81
CA ALA A 463 -20.64 -1.62 5.22
C ALA A 463 -21.07 -1.30 3.78
N GLN A 464 -21.40 -0.04 3.53
CA GLN A 464 -21.75 0.47 2.20
C GLN A 464 -20.50 0.93 1.43
N GLY A 465 -20.48 0.61 0.13
CA GLY A 465 -19.41 1.00 -0.77
C GLY A 465 -18.03 0.45 -0.40
N LYS A 466 -16.99 1.26 -0.64
CA LYS A 466 -15.59 0.85 -0.51
C LYS A 466 -15.17 0.72 0.96
N CYS A 467 -14.79 -0.48 1.38
CA CYS A 467 -14.27 -0.75 2.72
C CYS A 467 -12.83 -1.30 2.65
N THR A 468 -11.84 -0.41 2.74
CA THR A 468 -10.41 -0.76 2.71
C THR A 468 -9.93 -1.23 4.08
N THR A 469 -8.73 -1.79 4.16
CA THR A 469 -8.10 -2.08 5.47
C THR A 469 -7.91 -0.83 6.33
N ASP A 470 -7.83 0.36 5.76
CA ASP A 470 -7.78 1.62 6.53
C ASP A 470 -9.16 1.99 7.12
N HIS A 471 -10.27 1.55 6.52
CA HIS A 471 -11.60 1.67 7.12
C HIS A 471 -11.82 0.64 8.25
N ILE A 472 -11.24 -0.55 8.12
CA ILE A 472 -11.34 -1.65 9.09
C ILE A 472 -10.40 -1.44 10.28
N SER A 473 -9.13 -1.08 10.02
CA SER A 473 -8.09 -0.93 11.04
C SER A 473 -7.21 0.27 10.68
N MET A 474 -7.49 1.44 11.27
CA MET A 474 -6.86 2.70 10.86
C MET A 474 -5.34 2.73 11.12
N ALA A 475 -4.59 3.45 10.28
CA ALA A 475 -3.16 3.73 10.48
C ALA A 475 -2.95 5.00 11.32
N GLY A 476 -2.03 5.89 10.91
CA GLY A 476 -1.75 7.15 11.60
C GLY A 476 -1.51 6.94 13.11
N PRO A 477 -2.28 7.60 14.01
CA PRO A 477 -2.04 7.54 15.46
C PRO A 477 -2.17 6.13 16.05
N TRP A 478 -2.92 5.23 15.41
CA TRP A 478 -3.12 3.85 15.88
C TRP A 478 -1.89 2.97 15.72
N LEU A 479 -0.91 3.36 14.90
CA LEU A 479 0.31 2.58 14.72
C LEU A 479 1.09 2.40 16.02
N ARG A 480 0.90 3.29 17.02
CA ARG A 480 1.49 3.12 18.35
C ARG A 480 1.02 1.85 19.05
N PHE A 481 -0.16 1.34 18.75
CA PHE A 481 -0.76 0.16 19.40
C PHE A 481 -0.62 -1.13 18.59
N ARG A 482 0.18 -1.15 17.52
CA ARG A 482 0.32 -2.33 16.64
C ARG A 482 0.79 -3.61 17.34
N GLY A 483 1.56 -3.48 18.41
CA GLY A 483 1.98 -4.61 19.22
C GLY A 483 0.99 -4.99 20.33
N HIS A 484 -0.14 -4.28 20.48
CA HIS A 484 -1.10 -4.43 21.57
C HIS A 484 -2.52 -4.61 21.03
N LEU A 485 -2.96 -5.86 20.88
CA LEU A 485 -4.20 -6.21 20.19
C LEU A 485 -5.45 -5.57 20.81
N GLU A 486 -5.54 -5.52 22.13
CA GLU A 486 -6.69 -4.93 22.80
C GLU A 486 -6.83 -3.42 22.54
N ASN A 487 -5.75 -2.65 22.72
CA ASN A 487 -5.72 -1.21 22.49
C ASN A 487 -5.96 -0.84 21.02
N ILE A 488 -5.43 -1.62 20.07
CA ILE A 488 -5.66 -1.32 18.64
C ILE A 488 -7.10 -1.67 18.21
N SER A 489 -7.74 -2.66 18.84
CA SER A 489 -9.12 -3.06 18.54
C SER A 489 -10.16 -1.96 18.82
N ASP A 490 -9.79 -0.89 19.52
CA ASP A 490 -10.66 0.29 19.69
C ASP A 490 -10.98 1.02 18.39
N ASN A 491 -10.18 0.81 17.32
CA ASN A 491 -10.42 1.42 16.02
C ASN A 491 -11.17 0.54 15.02
N MET A 492 -11.53 -0.68 15.43
CA MET A 492 -12.15 -1.66 14.54
C MET A 492 -13.37 -1.08 13.82
N LEU A 493 -13.30 -1.06 12.48
CA LEU A 493 -14.36 -0.64 11.55
C LEU A 493 -14.86 0.81 11.74
N MET A 494 -14.12 1.65 12.46
CA MET A 494 -14.55 3.03 12.72
C MET A 494 -14.61 3.90 11.45
N GLY A 495 -13.90 3.52 10.39
CA GLY A 495 -13.92 4.20 9.10
C GLY A 495 -14.96 3.66 8.11
N ALA A 496 -15.61 2.54 8.41
CA ALA A 496 -16.61 1.94 7.53
C ALA A 496 -17.92 2.75 7.58
N VAL A 497 -18.54 2.96 6.41
CA VAL A 497 -19.83 3.65 6.29
C VAL A 497 -20.95 2.66 6.53
N ASN A 498 -21.81 2.91 7.51
CA ASN A 498 -22.97 2.07 7.79
C ASN A 498 -24.08 2.34 6.75
N ALA A 499 -24.52 1.28 6.07
CA ALA A 499 -25.53 1.35 5.00
C ALA A 499 -26.91 1.87 5.45
N PHE A 500 -27.24 1.80 6.75
CA PHE A 500 -28.56 2.17 7.25
C PHE A 500 -28.69 3.65 7.62
N ASN A 501 -27.57 4.32 7.98
CA ASN A 501 -27.59 5.72 8.39
C ASN A 501 -26.60 6.61 7.62
N GLY A 502 -25.73 6.04 6.77
CA GLY A 502 -24.71 6.77 6.01
C GLY A 502 -23.57 7.33 6.85
N GLU A 503 -23.49 6.98 8.14
CA GLU A 503 -22.50 7.50 9.08
C GLU A 503 -21.36 6.49 9.30
N THR A 504 -20.17 7.01 9.63
CA THR A 504 -19.02 6.19 10.05
C THR A 504 -19.00 6.03 11.57
N ASN A 505 -18.56 4.88 12.06
CA ASN A 505 -18.43 4.57 13.50
C ASN A 505 -19.75 4.69 14.30
N ARG A 506 -20.90 4.43 13.68
CA ARG A 506 -22.20 4.47 14.34
C ARG A 506 -23.10 3.32 13.91
N VAL A 507 -23.34 2.38 14.83
CA VAL A 507 -24.07 1.13 14.58
C VAL A 507 -25.12 0.86 15.63
N TRP A 508 -26.16 0.12 15.26
CA TRP A 508 -27.22 -0.29 16.18
C TRP A 508 -26.70 -1.35 17.16
N ASN A 509 -26.83 -1.08 18.46
CA ASN A 509 -26.55 -2.02 19.52
C ASN A 509 -27.85 -2.66 19.99
N ARG A 510 -27.99 -3.97 19.76
CA ARG A 510 -29.18 -4.74 20.10
C ARG A 510 -29.36 -4.95 21.60
N SER A 511 -28.26 -5.01 22.37
CA SER A 511 -28.32 -5.20 23.83
C SER A 511 -28.87 -3.95 24.53
N THR A 512 -28.64 -2.76 23.98
CA THR A 512 -29.10 -1.48 24.55
C THR A 512 -30.25 -0.83 23.80
N ASN A 513 -30.58 -1.29 22.58
CA ASN A 513 -31.49 -0.65 21.65
C ASN A 513 -31.13 0.82 21.36
N THR A 514 -29.83 1.10 21.19
CA THR A 514 -29.32 2.44 20.90
C THR A 514 -28.17 2.38 19.89
N TYR A 515 -27.89 3.50 19.23
CA TYR A 515 -26.68 3.61 18.41
C TYR A 515 -25.44 3.86 19.27
N GLY A 516 -24.34 3.19 18.93
CA GLY A 516 -23.04 3.35 19.58
C GLY A 516 -21.88 3.24 18.59
N THR A 517 -20.66 3.33 19.10
CA THR A 517 -19.45 3.08 18.30
C THR A 517 -19.34 1.61 17.91
N VAL A 518 -18.65 1.31 16.82
CA VAL A 518 -18.53 -0.06 16.31
C VAL A 518 -17.76 -0.95 17.30
N SER A 519 -16.58 -0.50 17.72
CA SER A 519 -15.76 -1.22 18.70
C SER A 519 -16.41 -1.30 20.07
N GLY A 520 -17.12 -0.25 20.52
CA GLY A 520 -17.86 -0.25 21.78
C GLY A 520 -18.99 -1.29 21.80
N THR A 521 -19.76 -1.35 20.72
CA THR A 521 -20.84 -2.34 20.53
C THR A 521 -20.27 -3.77 20.49
N ALA A 522 -19.20 -3.99 19.73
CA ALA A 522 -18.56 -5.30 19.65
C ALA A 522 -17.91 -5.75 20.98
N LYS A 523 -17.34 -4.83 21.76
CA LYS A 523 -16.84 -5.10 23.13
C LYS A 523 -17.98 -5.53 24.06
N MET A 524 -19.15 -4.89 23.97
CA MET A 524 -20.33 -5.27 24.75
C MET A 524 -20.79 -6.68 24.37
N TYR A 525 -21.00 -6.95 23.07
CA TYR A 525 -21.35 -8.29 22.60
C TYR A 525 -20.35 -9.36 23.06
N LYS A 526 -19.05 -9.09 22.94
CA LYS A 526 -18.00 -9.99 23.46
C LYS A 526 -18.16 -10.25 24.97
N SER A 527 -18.38 -9.21 25.78
CA SER A 527 -18.54 -9.36 27.23
C SER A 527 -19.77 -10.17 27.65
N GLU A 528 -20.80 -10.16 26.81
CA GLU A 528 -22.03 -10.93 26.96
C GLU A 528 -21.95 -12.33 26.33
N GLY A 529 -20.81 -12.69 25.71
CA GLY A 529 -20.62 -13.95 25.00
C GLY A 529 -21.37 -14.04 23.65
N ILE A 530 -21.86 -12.92 23.12
CA ILE A 530 -22.62 -12.84 21.88
C ILE A 530 -21.66 -12.74 20.68
N PRO A 531 -21.65 -13.72 19.74
CA PRO A 531 -20.92 -13.59 18.49
C PRO A 531 -21.64 -12.66 17.51
N SER A 532 -20.90 -11.96 16.65
CA SER A 532 -21.50 -11.04 15.65
C SER A 532 -21.00 -11.29 14.23
N ILE A 533 -21.69 -10.70 13.25
CA ILE A 533 -21.38 -10.77 11.82
C ILE A 533 -21.21 -9.37 11.22
N VAL A 534 -20.26 -9.23 10.29
CA VAL A 534 -20.09 -8.04 9.45
C VAL A 534 -20.50 -8.38 8.03
N VAL A 535 -21.23 -7.47 7.39
CA VAL A 535 -21.64 -7.60 5.98
C VAL A 535 -21.01 -6.46 5.18
N ALA A 536 -20.52 -6.73 3.97
CA ALA A 536 -19.87 -5.74 3.13
C ALA A 536 -20.15 -5.93 1.64
N GLU A 537 -19.85 -4.89 0.87
CA GLU A 537 -19.94 -4.93 -0.60
C GLU A 537 -18.71 -5.61 -1.25
N GLU A 538 -18.19 -5.02 -2.32
CA GLU A 538 -17.15 -5.58 -3.18
C GLU A 538 -15.75 -5.24 -2.70
N ASN A 539 -14.79 -6.14 -2.97
CA ASN A 539 -13.37 -5.97 -2.69
C ASN A 539 -13.10 -5.56 -1.22
N TYR A 540 -13.82 -6.18 -0.29
CA TYR A 540 -13.69 -5.89 1.14
C TYR A 540 -12.27 -6.19 1.62
N GLY A 541 -11.68 -5.24 2.36
CA GLY A 541 -10.30 -5.31 2.83
C GLY A 541 -9.26 -4.96 1.76
N GLU A 542 -9.63 -4.18 0.74
CA GLU A 542 -8.69 -3.61 -0.22
C GLU A 542 -7.57 -2.83 0.49
N GLY A 543 -6.34 -2.92 -0.03
CA GLY A 543 -5.26 -2.04 0.36
C GLY A 543 -4.13 -2.73 1.12
N SER A 544 -3.91 -2.34 2.38
CA SER A 544 -2.70 -2.69 3.13
C SER A 544 -2.75 -4.13 3.63
N SER A 545 -1.62 -4.80 3.74
CA SER A 545 -1.54 -6.22 4.16
C SER A 545 -1.84 -6.48 5.65
N ARG A 546 -2.32 -5.46 6.39
CA ARG A 546 -2.45 -5.47 7.86
C ARG A 546 -3.31 -6.63 8.34
N GLU A 547 -2.70 -7.57 9.06
CA GLU A 547 -3.44 -8.66 9.69
C GLU A 547 -4.32 -8.21 10.86
N HIS A 548 -4.05 -7.06 11.47
CA HIS A 548 -4.91 -6.44 12.48
C HIS A 548 -6.34 -6.24 12.00
N ALA A 549 -6.56 -5.99 10.71
CA ALA A 549 -7.90 -5.91 10.14
C ALA A 549 -8.70 -7.23 10.26
N ALA A 550 -8.04 -8.37 10.47
CA ALA A 550 -8.65 -9.65 10.81
C ALA A 550 -8.58 -9.96 12.32
N MET A 551 -7.45 -9.65 12.97
CA MET A 551 -7.27 -9.94 14.40
C MET A 551 -8.22 -9.12 15.29
N GLU A 552 -8.50 -7.86 14.96
CA GLU A 552 -9.37 -6.99 15.76
C GLU A 552 -10.83 -7.50 15.75
N PRO A 553 -11.47 -7.78 14.59
CA PRO A 553 -12.77 -8.47 14.56
C PRO A 553 -12.76 -9.79 15.34
N ARG A 554 -11.73 -10.63 15.14
CA ARG A 554 -11.62 -11.90 15.85
C ARG A 554 -11.54 -11.72 17.37
N PHE A 555 -10.77 -10.73 17.81
CA PHE A 555 -10.61 -10.36 19.21
C PHE A 555 -11.91 -9.84 19.81
N LEU A 556 -12.70 -9.08 19.06
CA LEU A 556 -14.00 -8.54 19.46
C LEU A 556 -15.18 -9.50 19.17
N ASN A 557 -14.91 -10.80 19.03
CA ASN A 557 -15.90 -11.87 18.86
C ASN A 557 -16.79 -11.75 17.61
N VAL A 558 -16.32 -11.06 16.57
CA VAL A 558 -16.88 -11.21 15.22
C VAL A 558 -16.47 -12.59 14.72
N ARG A 559 -17.43 -13.37 14.19
CA ARG A 559 -17.18 -14.74 13.71
C ARG A 559 -17.22 -14.86 12.20
N VAL A 560 -17.97 -13.99 11.55
CA VAL A 560 -18.21 -14.06 10.11
C VAL A 560 -18.03 -12.69 9.48
N ILE A 561 -17.31 -12.66 8.37
CA ILE A 561 -17.36 -11.56 7.41
C ILE A 561 -18.04 -12.09 6.15
N LEU A 562 -19.16 -11.50 5.77
CA LEU A 562 -19.91 -11.79 4.56
C LEU A 562 -19.74 -10.65 3.56
N ALA A 563 -19.13 -10.89 2.41
CA ALA A 563 -18.88 -9.84 1.42
C ALA A 563 -19.35 -10.24 0.01
N LYS A 564 -19.57 -9.27 -0.89
CA LYS A 564 -19.75 -9.58 -2.33
C LYS A 564 -18.46 -10.12 -2.95
N SER A 565 -17.31 -9.64 -2.47
CA SER A 565 -15.98 -10.15 -2.80
C SER A 565 -14.93 -9.63 -1.81
N PHE A 566 -13.77 -10.29 -1.73
CA PHE A 566 -12.65 -9.90 -0.85
C PHE A 566 -11.40 -9.52 -1.64
N ALA A 567 -10.57 -8.67 -1.04
CA ALA A 567 -9.17 -8.54 -1.44
C ALA A 567 -8.33 -9.74 -0.92
N ARG A 568 -7.38 -10.22 -1.73
CA ARG A 568 -6.64 -11.49 -1.51
C ARG A 568 -5.99 -11.62 -0.13
N ILE A 569 -5.19 -10.62 0.27
CA ILE A 569 -4.43 -10.68 1.54
C ILE A 569 -5.39 -10.67 2.72
N HIS A 570 -6.43 -9.84 2.66
CA HIS A 570 -7.37 -9.73 3.76
C HIS A 570 -8.19 -11.01 3.94
N GLU A 571 -8.65 -11.63 2.84
CA GLU A 571 -9.31 -12.94 2.92
C GLU A 571 -8.41 -13.97 3.62
N THR A 572 -7.14 -14.05 3.23
CA THR A 572 -6.15 -14.97 3.84
C THR A 572 -5.98 -14.68 5.33
N ASN A 573 -5.84 -13.41 5.72
CA ASN A 573 -5.73 -13.00 7.11
C ASN A 573 -6.96 -13.42 7.93
N LEU A 574 -8.18 -13.26 7.41
CA LEU A 574 -9.41 -13.70 8.09
C LEU A 574 -9.38 -15.21 8.38
N LYS A 575 -8.97 -16.01 7.39
CA LYS A 575 -8.84 -17.46 7.53
C LYS A 575 -7.79 -17.83 8.58
N LYS A 576 -6.62 -17.18 8.55
CA LYS A 576 -5.54 -17.39 9.53
C LYS A 576 -5.96 -17.11 10.97
N GLN A 577 -6.89 -16.17 11.18
CA GLN A 577 -7.43 -15.85 12.52
C GLN A 577 -8.63 -16.74 12.91
N GLY A 578 -9.00 -17.73 12.10
CA GLY A 578 -10.11 -18.64 12.38
C GLY A 578 -11.49 -17.97 12.27
N MET A 579 -11.62 -16.94 11.43
CA MET A 579 -12.90 -16.33 11.08
C MET A 579 -13.45 -16.93 9.79
N LEU A 580 -14.77 -16.91 9.60
CA LEU A 580 -15.40 -17.28 8.34
C LEU A 580 -15.48 -16.08 7.37
N ALA A 581 -14.54 -16.00 6.43
CA ALA A 581 -14.68 -15.21 5.22
C ALA A 581 -15.61 -15.91 4.20
N LEU A 582 -16.83 -15.39 4.02
CA LEU A 582 -17.86 -15.94 3.14
C LEU A 582 -18.24 -14.93 2.05
N THR A 583 -18.58 -15.42 0.87
CA THR A 583 -19.09 -14.57 -0.21
C THR A 583 -20.47 -14.97 -0.65
N PHE A 584 -21.29 -14.00 -1.04
CA PHE A 584 -22.60 -14.27 -1.62
C PHE A 584 -22.47 -15.08 -2.92
N VAL A 585 -23.36 -16.07 -3.10
CA VAL A 585 -23.53 -16.72 -4.42
C VAL A 585 -24.27 -15.75 -5.35
N ASP A 586 -25.40 -15.18 -4.90
CA ASP A 586 -26.06 -14.06 -5.56
C ASP A 586 -25.78 -12.75 -4.80
N LYS A 587 -25.06 -11.83 -5.46
CA LYS A 587 -24.69 -10.53 -4.88
C LYS A 587 -25.91 -9.66 -4.54
N ALA A 588 -27.08 -9.92 -5.12
CA ALA A 588 -28.32 -9.22 -4.78
C ALA A 588 -28.82 -9.58 -3.36
N ASP A 589 -28.41 -10.71 -2.79
CA ASP A 589 -28.77 -11.11 -1.43
C ASP A 589 -28.24 -10.14 -0.36
N TYR A 590 -27.22 -9.35 -0.69
CA TYR A 590 -26.77 -8.23 0.13
C TYR A 590 -27.92 -7.30 0.51
N ASP A 591 -28.87 -7.05 -0.39
CA ASP A 591 -29.98 -6.10 -0.17
C ASP A 591 -31.10 -6.67 0.71
N LYS A 592 -31.16 -8.01 0.89
CA LYS A 592 -32.15 -8.68 1.76
C LYS A 592 -31.91 -8.44 3.25
N ILE A 593 -30.66 -8.17 3.63
CA ILE A 593 -30.24 -8.02 5.04
C ILE A 593 -30.67 -6.65 5.59
N ARG A 594 -31.45 -6.68 6.67
CA ARG A 594 -32.00 -5.51 7.39
C ARG A 594 -31.21 -5.23 8.68
N GLU A 595 -31.30 -4.00 9.21
CA GLU A 595 -30.45 -3.54 10.33
C GLU A 595 -30.62 -4.36 11.60
N HIS A 596 -31.85 -4.82 11.88
CA HIS A 596 -32.19 -5.56 13.09
C HIS A 596 -32.19 -7.08 12.91
N ASP A 597 -31.71 -7.60 11.79
CA ASP A 597 -31.71 -9.05 11.57
C ASP A 597 -30.81 -9.78 12.56
N LEU A 598 -31.19 -11.01 12.91
CA LEU A 598 -30.24 -12.01 13.41
C LEU A 598 -29.86 -12.92 12.24
N LEU A 599 -28.58 -13.25 12.14
CA LEU A 599 -28.06 -14.07 11.05
C LEU A 599 -27.51 -15.37 11.61
N SER A 600 -27.88 -16.48 10.99
CA SER A 600 -27.34 -17.81 11.31
C SER A 600 -26.58 -18.35 10.12
N VAL A 601 -25.41 -18.95 10.35
CA VAL A 601 -24.65 -19.70 9.35
C VAL A 601 -24.77 -21.18 9.67
N SER A 602 -25.39 -21.94 8.76
CA SER A 602 -25.58 -23.38 8.90
C SER A 602 -24.76 -24.19 7.89
N GLY A 603 -24.49 -25.45 8.25
CA GLY A 603 -23.73 -26.38 7.42
C GLY A 603 -22.25 -26.49 7.79
N LEU A 604 -21.81 -25.86 8.89
CA LEU A 604 -20.42 -25.90 9.36
C LEU A 604 -20.02 -27.30 9.85
N VAL A 605 -20.97 -28.07 10.38
CA VAL A 605 -20.75 -29.47 10.78
C VAL A 605 -20.31 -30.36 9.61
N HIS A 606 -20.62 -29.96 8.38
CA HIS A 606 -20.23 -30.68 7.16
C HIS A 606 -19.39 -29.82 6.22
N PHE A 607 -18.62 -28.90 6.79
CA PHE A 607 -17.79 -27.98 6.03
C PHE A 607 -16.78 -28.71 5.16
N ALA A 608 -16.77 -28.41 3.87
CA ALA A 608 -15.90 -29.07 2.90
C ALA A 608 -15.58 -28.14 1.72
N PRO A 609 -14.43 -28.28 1.06
CA PRO A 609 -14.10 -27.45 -0.10
C PRO A 609 -15.15 -27.60 -1.20
N GLY A 610 -15.56 -26.47 -1.78
CA GLY A 610 -16.57 -26.45 -2.85
C GLY A 610 -18.01 -26.69 -2.39
N ARG A 611 -18.27 -26.83 -1.09
CA ARG A 611 -19.62 -26.99 -0.55
C ARG A 611 -20.13 -25.67 0.04
N ASN A 612 -21.17 -25.11 -0.56
CA ASN A 612 -21.80 -23.89 -0.06
C ASN A 612 -22.34 -24.08 1.37
N LEU A 613 -22.34 -22.98 2.12
CA LEU A 613 -23.03 -22.85 3.40
C LEU A 613 -24.34 -22.08 3.19
N THR A 614 -25.21 -22.06 4.20
CA THR A 614 -26.47 -21.31 4.14
C THR A 614 -26.47 -20.22 5.20
N ILE A 615 -26.87 -19.01 4.80
CA ILE A 615 -27.24 -17.95 5.73
C ILE A 615 -28.75 -17.92 5.88
N VAL A 616 -29.22 -17.88 7.12
CA VAL A 616 -30.62 -17.68 7.48
C VAL A 616 -30.76 -16.33 8.17
N LEU A 617 -31.57 -15.45 7.59
CA LEU A 617 -31.99 -14.17 8.18
C LEU A 617 -33.23 -14.41 9.03
N HIS A 618 -33.20 -13.95 10.28
CA HIS A 618 -34.36 -13.89 11.15
C HIS A 618 -34.73 -12.43 11.34
N HIS A 619 -35.78 -12.00 10.65
CA HIS A 619 -36.26 -10.63 10.66
C HIS A 619 -37.02 -10.32 11.95
N GLU A 620 -37.05 -9.05 12.35
CA GLU A 620 -37.74 -8.58 13.55
C GLU A 620 -39.26 -8.80 13.49
N ASP A 621 -39.84 -8.82 12.29
CA ASP A 621 -41.26 -9.11 12.04
C ASP A 621 -41.62 -10.61 12.16
N GLY A 622 -40.64 -11.48 12.45
CA GLY A 622 -40.79 -12.92 12.59
C GLY A 622 -40.67 -13.71 11.27
N THR A 623 -40.55 -13.03 10.13
CA THR A 623 -40.28 -13.69 8.84
C THR A 623 -38.84 -14.18 8.77
N LYS A 624 -38.61 -15.18 7.91
CA LYS A 624 -37.28 -15.76 7.66
C LYS A 624 -37.01 -15.83 6.18
N GLU A 625 -35.79 -15.49 5.81
CA GLU A 625 -35.26 -15.66 4.46
C GLU A 625 -33.93 -16.40 4.54
N SER A 626 -33.55 -17.12 3.49
CA SER A 626 -32.27 -17.83 3.44
C SER A 626 -31.67 -17.82 2.04
N PHE A 627 -30.34 -17.84 1.98
CA PHE A 627 -29.59 -17.90 0.74
C PHE A 627 -28.27 -18.64 0.92
N GLU A 628 -27.72 -19.12 -0.19
CA GLU A 628 -26.43 -19.79 -0.21
C GLU A 628 -25.27 -18.80 -0.23
N VAL A 629 -24.18 -19.18 0.45
CA VAL A 629 -22.91 -18.47 0.45
C VAL A 629 -21.78 -19.44 0.16
N GLN A 630 -20.77 -18.97 -0.55
CA GLN A 630 -19.61 -19.75 -0.96
C GLN A 630 -18.35 -19.30 -0.23
N HIS A 631 -17.33 -20.15 -0.29
CA HIS A 631 -16.03 -19.91 0.35
C HIS A 631 -14.90 -20.51 -0.48
N THR A 632 -13.65 -20.17 -0.13
CA THR A 632 -12.46 -20.71 -0.81
C THR A 632 -11.48 -21.43 0.13
N TYR A 633 -11.95 -21.92 1.27
CA TYR A 633 -11.20 -22.85 2.14
C TYR A 633 -10.87 -24.16 1.41
N ASN A 634 -9.65 -24.65 1.59
CA ASN A 634 -9.16 -25.94 1.10
C ASN A 634 -9.32 -27.03 2.18
N VAL A 635 -8.90 -28.26 1.86
CA VAL A 635 -9.01 -29.43 2.75
C VAL A 635 -8.33 -29.16 4.09
N CYS A 636 -7.13 -28.56 4.10
CA CYS A 636 -6.36 -28.25 5.31
C CYS A 636 -7.13 -27.37 6.31
N CYS A 637 -7.99 -26.49 5.80
CA CYS A 637 -8.81 -25.59 6.61
C CYS A 637 -10.12 -26.25 7.10
N THR A 638 -10.65 -27.23 6.37
CA THR A 638 -11.93 -27.88 6.67
C THR A 638 -11.77 -29.19 7.46
N SER A 639 -10.56 -29.74 7.53
CA SER A 639 -10.27 -31.00 8.22
C SER A 639 -9.92 -30.79 9.69
N LYS A 640 -10.90 -30.47 10.54
CA LYS A 640 -10.81 -30.63 12.00
C LYS A 640 -12.15 -30.98 12.61
#